data_AF-A0A7Z9IDT8-F1
#
_entry.id   AF-A0A7Z9IDT8-F1
#
_cell.length_a   1.000
_cell.length_b   1.000
_cell.length_c   1.000
_cell.angle_alpha   90.00
_cell.angle_beta   90.00
_cell.angle_gamma   90.00
#
_symmetry.space_group_name_H-M   'P 1'
#
loop_
_entity.id
_entity.type
_entity.pdbx_description
1 polymer ?
#
loop_
_entity_poly.entity_id
_entity_poly.type
_entity_poly.pdbx_seq_one_letter_code
_entity_poly.pdbx_strand_id
1 'polypeptide(L)'
;MIIFPNQQLPLFKQLFLLAITTTVFCTLTKNSAAQDDLLAQEERALQQAVAQVAASVVQIEVLGGLETGNDGPVSGLAVSNDGFILSSAVNFPPAFTSILVSTPSGKRAAATLISHDYNRNLVLLKVNTTEQYTTASPVPHAEVIVGQWSVALGKTYSREVVNQSLGIVSATNRIWGKAIQTDAKISPANYGGPLIDIQGRVYGILTPLSPRGQSPTDGTDWYDSGIGFAIPLIDILPHLDTLKAGKDLHSGLLGVSLKSGNIYDLPAEIVAVQPKSPARAGGLQKGDTIIKVNDLVISRQAQLRHALGGQYAGNTITVSVKRGDQIVTVKVTLVEKLEPYEHPLLGVLPDRNFAEQGTQIRHVYVDSPAQQVKLQPGDIITHINSEAVADHNALRLVLSNFEPQDQLTLTYLRNNEPTTVSLELGSIPQQAPTISAHAAPSTAAPADTLATGLIDVKLPEEKNECVAIIPTNYRHDVPHALIVWLQAPGKPDNEELQTQWIALAEQYHAIVLAPQSADPARWNPSEVDFIRKTIDNVLSLYTIDRNRIVVHGQQAGGSMSYLVGFAHRDLIRGVAPLDVSLPARTAIKANDPGERLAFYVFDVKESKLVKASAAGVKRLTAAKYPVTTVQLNDKAGLSDSDRLQFLQWVDSLDRI
;
A
#
# COMPACT_ATOMS: atom_id res chain seq x y z
N MET A 1 25.00 61.07 -61.57
CA MET A 1 24.23 62.12 -60.86
C MET A 1 23.84 61.49 -59.53
N ILE A 2 24.47 61.68 -58.38
CA ILE A 2 25.34 62.72 -57.81
C ILE A 2 26.58 62.01 -57.24
N ILE A 3 27.77 62.51 -57.59
CA ILE A 3 29.06 62.05 -57.05
C ILE A 3 29.30 62.84 -55.76
N PHE A 4 29.24 62.19 -54.60
CA PHE A 4 29.75 62.78 -53.36
C PHE A 4 31.26 62.49 -53.23
N PRO A 5 32.08 63.51 -52.92
CA PRO A 5 33.52 63.34 -52.85
C PRO A 5 33.95 62.68 -51.55
N ASN A 6 35.01 61.90 -51.70
CA ASN A 6 35.79 61.15 -50.73
C ASN A 6 36.22 62.05 -49.55
N GLN A 7 35.48 62.07 -48.43
CA GLN A 7 36.04 62.54 -47.17
C GLN A 7 36.89 61.40 -46.58
N GLN A 8 38.20 61.47 -46.80
CA GLN A 8 39.17 60.66 -46.08
C GLN A 8 38.93 60.85 -44.59
N LEU A 9 38.44 59.81 -43.91
CA LEU A 9 38.55 59.76 -42.45
C LEU A 9 40.04 59.90 -42.10
N PRO A 10 40.44 60.79 -41.17
CA PRO A 10 41.84 60.93 -40.78
C PRO A 10 42.40 59.54 -40.44
N LEU A 11 43.58 59.21 -40.97
CA LEU A 11 44.23 57.88 -40.90
C LEU A 11 44.13 57.23 -39.51
N PHE A 12 44.17 58.06 -38.47
CA PHE A 12 44.01 57.68 -37.06
C PHE A 12 42.65 57.03 -36.74
N LYS A 13 41.52 57.52 -37.29
CA LYS A 13 40.19 56.91 -37.11
C LYS A 13 40.05 55.59 -37.87
N GLN A 14 40.67 55.44 -39.04
CA GLN A 14 40.69 54.16 -39.78
C GLN A 14 41.53 53.11 -39.05
N LEU A 15 42.71 53.50 -38.54
CA LEU A 15 43.55 52.64 -37.70
C LEU A 15 42.86 52.27 -36.38
N PHE A 16 42.12 53.19 -35.76
CA PHE A 16 41.37 52.92 -34.54
C PHE A 16 40.16 52.00 -34.77
N LEU A 17 39.42 52.19 -35.88
CA LEU A 17 38.32 51.30 -36.25
C LEU A 17 38.82 49.90 -36.62
N LEU A 18 39.95 49.81 -37.34
CA LEU A 18 40.61 48.55 -37.66
C LEU A 18 41.15 47.86 -36.41
N ALA A 19 41.74 48.62 -35.46
CA ALA A 19 42.18 48.07 -34.18
C ALA A 19 41.00 47.56 -33.36
N ILE A 20 39.87 48.29 -33.30
CA ILE A 20 38.66 47.83 -32.60
C ILE A 20 38.06 46.60 -33.28
N THR A 21 37.90 46.58 -34.61
CA THR A 21 37.36 45.40 -35.31
C THR A 21 38.29 44.20 -35.22
N THR A 22 39.60 44.39 -35.29
CA THR A 22 40.59 43.31 -35.11
C THR A 22 40.60 42.81 -33.67
N THR A 23 40.48 43.70 -32.68
CA THR A 23 40.39 43.30 -31.25
C THR A 23 39.10 42.54 -30.98
N VAL A 24 37.96 43.02 -31.51
CA VAL A 24 36.64 42.35 -31.39
C VAL A 24 36.66 40.98 -32.09
N PHE A 25 37.24 40.89 -33.28
CA PHE A 25 37.38 39.62 -34.03
C PHE A 25 38.36 38.65 -33.35
N CYS A 26 39.48 39.14 -32.80
CA CYS A 26 40.39 38.34 -31.97
C CYS A 26 39.76 37.88 -30.64
N THR A 27 38.89 38.68 -30.00
CA THR A 27 38.17 38.25 -28.80
C THR A 27 37.08 37.23 -29.12
N LEU A 28 36.35 37.39 -30.24
CA LEU A 28 35.33 36.44 -30.69
C LEU A 28 35.94 35.09 -31.10
N THR A 29 37.06 35.11 -31.83
CA THR A 29 37.77 33.88 -32.23
C THR A 29 38.43 33.16 -31.05
N LYS A 30 38.99 33.89 -30.07
CA LYS A 30 39.50 33.29 -28.82
C LYS A 30 38.38 32.65 -28.00
N ASN A 31 37.20 33.28 -27.93
CA ASN A 31 36.04 32.70 -27.25
C ASN A 31 35.55 31.42 -27.93
N SER A 32 35.54 31.37 -29.27
CA SER A 32 35.18 30.16 -30.02
C SER A 32 36.16 29.01 -29.74
N ALA A 33 37.47 29.26 -29.84
CA ALA A 33 38.48 28.23 -29.59
C ALA A 33 38.49 27.72 -28.15
N ALA A 34 38.25 28.60 -27.16
CA ALA A 34 38.12 28.20 -25.76
C ALA A 34 36.86 27.38 -25.50
N GLN A 35 35.75 27.71 -26.18
CA GLN A 35 34.51 26.93 -26.12
C GLN A 35 34.69 25.54 -26.74
N ASP A 36 35.36 25.45 -27.88
CA ASP A 36 35.65 24.17 -28.56
C ASP A 36 36.56 23.27 -27.70
N ASP A 37 37.56 23.84 -27.01
CA ASP A 37 38.42 23.11 -26.09
C ASP A 37 37.64 22.60 -24.86
N LEU A 38 36.71 23.39 -24.31
CA LEU A 38 35.85 22.96 -23.21
C LEU A 38 34.96 21.78 -23.59
N LEU A 39 34.31 21.84 -24.75
CA LEU A 39 33.47 20.74 -25.26
C LEU A 39 34.30 19.47 -25.49
N ALA A 40 35.51 19.61 -26.03
CA ALA A 40 36.41 18.47 -26.21
C ALA A 40 36.89 17.89 -24.86
N GLN A 41 37.12 18.71 -23.85
CA GLN A 41 37.46 18.27 -22.49
C GLN A 41 36.29 17.53 -21.83
N GLU A 42 35.07 18.04 -22.00
CA GLU A 42 33.84 17.40 -21.53
C GLU A 42 33.65 16.02 -22.17
N GLU A 43 33.77 15.93 -23.49
CA GLU A 43 33.68 14.66 -24.21
C GLU A 43 34.73 13.65 -23.72
N ARG A 44 35.98 14.09 -23.54
CA ARG A 44 37.06 13.23 -23.01
C ARG A 44 36.78 12.77 -21.59
N ALA A 45 36.28 13.65 -20.72
CA ALA A 45 35.93 13.28 -19.35
C ALA A 45 34.84 12.21 -19.33
N LEU A 46 33.80 12.35 -20.15
CA LEU A 46 32.75 11.34 -20.29
C LEU A 46 33.29 10.01 -20.83
N GLN A 47 34.12 10.04 -21.88
CA GLN A 47 34.73 8.84 -22.43
C GLN A 47 35.63 8.11 -21.42
N GLN A 48 36.42 8.85 -20.64
CA GLN A 48 37.28 8.31 -19.59
C GLN A 48 36.46 7.69 -18.46
N ALA A 49 35.41 8.37 -18.00
CA ALA A 49 34.52 7.86 -16.96
C ALA A 49 33.86 6.54 -17.38
N VAL A 50 33.37 6.46 -18.62
CA VAL A 50 32.81 5.22 -19.18
C VAL A 50 33.87 4.13 -19.25
N ALA A 51 35.04 4.41 -19.81
CA ALA A 51 36.11 3.43 -19.97
C ALA A 51 36.57 2.84 -18.62
N GLN A 52 36.62 3.68 -17.58
CA GLN A 52 36.96 3.27 -16.22
C GLN A 52 35.94 2.28 -15.64
N VAL A 53 34.64 2.49 -15.89
CA VAL A 53 33.57 1.65 -15.31
C VAL A 53 33.21 0.46 -16.19
N ALA A 54 33.42 0.52 -17.50
CA ALA A 54 32.99 -0.50 -18.46
C ALA A 54 33.48 -1.92 -18.13
N ALA A 55 34.67 -2.06 -17.55
CA ALA A 55 35.23 -3.35 -17.11
C ALA A 55 34.48 -3.97 -15.91
N SER A 56 33.75 -3.16 -15.14
CA SER A 56 32.93 -3.61 -14.01
C SER A 56 31.49 -3.95 -14.45
N VAL A 57 31.08 -3.57 -15.67
CA VAL A 57 29.74 -3.85 -16.19
C VAL A 57 29.74 -5.18 -16.93
N VAL A 58 28.84 -6.08 -16.52
CA VAL A 58 28.72 -7.42 -17.07
C VAL A 58 27.41 -7.60 -17.83
N GLN A 59 27.46 -8.44 -18.85
CA GLN A 59 26.26 -8.95 -19.52
C GLN A 59 25.78 -10.20 -18.77
N ILE A 60 24.48 -10.28 -18.54
CA ILE A 60 23.81 -11.39 -17.88
C ILE A 60 22.80 -11.96 -18.88
N GLU A 61 22.71 -13.28 -18.99
CA GLU A 61 21.71 -13.98 -19.79
C GLU A 61 20.92 -14.90 -18.85
N VAL A 62 19.61 -14.68 -18.75
CA VAL A 62 18.71 -15.54 -17.98
C VAL A 62 18.03 -16.50 -18.96
N LEU A 63 18.24 -17.79 -18.77
CA LEU A 63 17.73 -18.83 -19.66
C LEU A 63 16.54 -19.54 -19.03
N GLY A 64 15.46 -19.69 -19.79
CA GLY A 64 14.22 -20.33 -19.33
C GLY A 64 13.29 -19.35 -18.62
N GLY A 65 11.99 -19.49 -18.87
CA GLY A 65 10.94 -18.57 -18.40
C GLY A 65 9.87 -18.44 -19.48
N LEU A 66 8.84 -19.28 -19.46
CA LEU A 66 7.86 -19.40 -20.55
C LEU A 66 6.92 -18.18 -20.74
N GLU A 67 7.05 -17.08 -19.98
CA GLU A 67 6.02 -16.02 -19.95
C GLU A 67 6.47 -14.55 -19.94
N THR A 68 7.74 -14.20 -20.17
CA THR A 68 8.11 -12.77 -20.24
C THR A 68 8.88 -12.48 -21.51
N GLY A 69 8.31 -11.64 -22.39
CA GLY A 69 8.85 -11.26 -23.70
C GLY A 69 10.13 -10.42 -23.68
N ASN A 70 11.09 -10.75 -22.82
CA ASN A 70 12.40 -10.15 -22.75
C ASN A 70 13.47 -11.26 -22.63
N ASP A 71 13.60 -12.08 -23.67
CA ASP A 71 14.59 -13.18 -23.79
C ASP A 71 16.02 -12.67 -24.09
N GLY A 72 16.27 -11.37 -23.91
CA GLY A 72 17.51 -10.70 -24.26
C GLY A 72 18.48 -10.59 -23.08
N PRO A 73 19.79 -10.42 -23.34
CA PRO A 73 20.75 -10.17 -22.27
C PRO A 73 20.43 -8.89 -21.48
N VAL A 74 20.75 -8.90 -20.20
CA VAL A 74 20.54 -7.80 -19.25
C VAL A 74 21.88 -7.37 -18.62
N SER A 75 21.85 -6.33 -17.80
CA SER A 75 23.07 -5.73 -17.25
C SER A 75 23.29 -6.08 -15.78
N GLY A 76 24.55 -6.07 -15.35
CA GLY A 76 24.95 -6.16 -13.94
C GLY A 76 26.20 -5.33 -13.65
N LEU A 77 26.43 -5.03 -12.37
CA LEU A 77 27.64 -4.37 -11.89
C LEU A 77 28.41 -5.31 -10.96
N ALA A 78 29.69 -5.54 -11.25
CA ALA A 78 30.59 -6.21 -10.34
C ALA A 78 30.87 -5.34 -9.10
N VAL A 79 30.60 -5.90 -7.92
CA VAL A 79 30.78 -5.24 -6.60
C VAL A 79 31.83 -5.91 -5.74
N SER A 80 32.44 -7.00 -6.22
CA SER A 80 33.51 -7.72 -5.56
C SER A 80 34.42 -8.38 -6.59
N ASN A 81 35.73 -8.37 -6.34
CA ASN A 81 36.73 -8.88 -7.30
C ASN A 81 36.57 -10.40 -7.55
N ASP A 82 36.05 -11.14 -6.58
CA ASP A 82 35.75 -12.57 -6.69
C ASP A 82 34.44 -12.89 -7.44
N GLY A 83 33.83 -11.91 -8.13
CA GLY A 83 32.73 -12.14 -9.06
C GLY A 83 31.34 -12.15 -8.41
N PHE A 84 31.13 -11.32 -7.39
CA PHE A 84 29.77 -10.96 -6.96
C PHE A 84 29.25 -9.77 -7.77
N ILE A 85 28.04 -9.91 -8.29
CA ILE A 85 27.41 -8.97 -9.22
C ILE A 85 26.06 -8.51 -8.66
N LEU A 86 25.83 -7.21 -8.58
CA LEU A 86 24.49 -6.65 -8.37
C LEU A 86 23.77 -6.50 -9.71
N SER A 87 22.47 -6.78 -9.71
CA SER A 87 21.58 -6.48 -10.83
C SER A 87 20.18 -6.12 -10.32
N SER A 88 19.33 -5.62 -11.21
CA SER A 88 17.93 -5.29 -10.91
C SER A 88 17.11 -6.57 -10.83
N ALA A 89 16.26 -6.70 -9.81
CA ALA A 89 15.42 -7.88 -9.61
C ALA A 89 14.41 -8.11 -10.76
N VAL A 90 14.02 -7.06 -11.49
CA VAL A 90 13.11 -7.15 -12.65
C VAL A 90 13.66 -8.08 -13.75
N ASN A 91 14.98 -8.24 -13.80
CA ASN A 91 15.66 -9.06 -14.81
C ASN A 91 15.53 -10.57 -14.53
N PHE A 92 15.02 -10.96 -13.36
CA PHE A 92 14.98 -12.35 -12.90
C PHE A 92 13.52 -12.75 -12.63
N PRO A 93 12.85 -13.42 -13.58
CA PRO A 93 11.49 -13.88 -13.38
C PRO A 93 11.41 -14.95 -12.28
N PRO A 94 10.22 -15.25 -11.72
CA PRO A 94 10.06 -16.27 -10.68
C PRO A 94 10.52 -17.68 -11.09
N ALA A 95 10.53 -17.97 -12.39
CA ALA A 95 10.95 -19.25 -12.94
C ALA A 95 11.97 -19.03 -14.06
N PHE A 96 13.19 -19.55 -13.86
CA PHE A 96 14.25 -19.64 -14.86
C PHE A 96 15.06 -20.92 -14.64
N THR A 97 15.77 -21.36 -15.67
CA THR A 97 16.57 -22.59 -15.67
C THR A 97 18.02 -22.33 -15.26
N SER A 98 18.64 -21.27 -15.79
CA SER A 98 20.03 -20.93 -15.47
C SER A 98 20.35 -19.47 -15.74
N ILE A 99 21.44 -18.98 -15.13
CA ILE A 99 21.97 -17.64 -15.32
C ILE A 99 23.40 -17.77 -15.86
N LEU A 100 23.69 -17.10 -16.97
CA LEU A 100 25.04 -16.99 -17.53
C LEU A 100 25.52 -15.54 -17.44
N VAL A 101 26.78 -15.32 -17.09
CA VAL A 101 27.38 -14.00 -16.96
C VAL A 101 28.67 -13.93 -17.78
N SER A 102 28.91 -12.79 -18.43
CA SER A 102 30.17 -12.52 -19.11
C SER A 102 31.30 -12.33 -18.08
N THR A 103 32.39 -13.09 -18.22
CA THR A 103 33.63 -12.90 -17.45
C THR A 103 34.48 -11.76 -18.03
N PRO A 104 35.49 -11.26 -17.30
CA PRO A 104 36.41 -10.22 -17.79
C PRO A 104 37.06 -10.56 -19.13
N SER A 105 37.36 -11.84 -19.40
CA SER A 105 37.87 -12.32 -20.69
C SER A 105 36.83 -12.39 -21.82
N GLY A 106 35.56 -12.07 -21.54
CA GLY A 106 34.45 -12.15 -22.49
C GLY A 106 33.79 -13.52 -22.62
N LYS A 107 34.27 -14.53 -21.87
CA LYS A 107 33.66 -15.87 -21.84
C LYS A 107 32.35 -15.86 -21.06
N ARG A 108 31.51 -16.88 -21.26
CA ARG A 108 30.33 -17.11 -20.43
C ARG A 108 30.69 -18.03 -19.27
N ALA A 109 30.23 -17.69 -18.07
CA ALA A 109 30.29 -18.54 -16.89
C ALA A 109 28.90 -18.63 -16.25
N ALA A 110 28.58 -19.79 -15.68
CA ALA A 110 27.34 -19.95 -14.92
C ALA A 110 27.38 -19.09 -13.65
N ALA A 111 26.24 -18.57 -13.23
CA ALA A 111 26.10 -17.83 -11.99
C ALA A 111 24.92 -18.35 -11.15
N THR A 112 24.99 -18.12 -9.85
CA THR A 112 23.95 -18.46 -8.89
C THR A 112 23.38 -17.17 -8.31
N LEU A 113 22.05 -17.08 -8.22
CA LEU A 113 21.39 -16.04 -7.43
C LEU A 113 21.58 -16.38 -5.95
N ILE A 114 22.24 -15.50 -5.22
CA ILE A 114 22.63 -15.72 -3.82
C ILE A 114 21.57 -15.15 -2.86
N SER A 115 21.11 -13.93 -3.11
CA SER A 115 20.12 -13.26 -2.26
C SER A 115 19.40 -12.13 -2.99
N HIS A 116 18.29 -11.69 -2.39
CA HIS A 116 17.48 -10.55 -2.80
C HIS A 116 17.57 -9.39 -1.82
N ASP A 117 17.53 -8.18 -2.34
CA ASP A 117 17.10 -7.00 -1.60
C ASP A 117 15.68 -6.63 -2.05
N TYR A 118 14.69 -7.06 -1.28
CA TYR A 118 13.28 -6.78 -1.52
C TYR A 118 12.88 -5.34 -1.17
N ASN A 119 13.70 -4.59 -0.42
CA ASN A 119 13.41 -3.19 -0.13
C ASN A 119 13.75 -2.30 -1.34
N ARG A 120 14.81 -2.65 -2.07
CA ARG A 120 15.38 -1.84 -3.18
C ARG A 120 15.32 -2.52 -4.55
N ASN A 121 14.66 -3.67 -4.66
CA ASN A 121 14.50 -4.43 -5.91
C ASN A 121 15.84 -4.79 -6.57
N LEU A 122 16.81 -5.29 -5.80
CA LEU A 122 18.09 -5.76 -6.31
C LEU A 122 18.27 -7.26 -6.05
N VAL A 123 19.17 -7.88 -6.80
CA VAL A 123 19.67 -9.24 -6.54
C VAL A 123 21.18 -9.24 -6.49
N LEU A 124 21.74 -10.17 -5.70
CA LEU A 124 23.16 -10.47 -5.70
C LEU A 124 23.39 -11.82 -6.37
N LEU A 125 24.26 -11.84 -7.37
CA LEU A 125 24.70 -13.06 -8.05
C LEU A 125 26.13 -13.39 -7.67
N LYS A 126 26.49 -14.68 -7.71
CA LYS A 126 27.88 -15.15 -7.70
C LYS A 126 28.20 -15.87 -9.01
N VAL A 127 29.22 -15.39 -9.72
CA VAL A 127 29.71 -16.04 -10.94
C VAL A 127 30.66 -17.18 -10.59
N ASN A 128 30.50 -18.33 -11.25
CA ASN A 128 31.37 -19.49 -11.12
C ASN A 128 32.58 -19.36 -12.05
N THR A 129 33.55 -18.57 -11.63
CA THR A 129 34.82 -18.36 -12.34
C THR A 129 35.95 -18.08 -11.35
N THR A 130 37.19 -18.30 -11.78
CA THR A 130 38.41 -17.91 -11.07
C THR A 130 38.96 -16.55 -11.53
N GLU A 131 38.37 -15.96 -12.56
CA GLU A 131 38.74 -14.63 -13.07
C GLU A 131 38.41 -13.54 -12.03
N GLN A 132 39.26 -12.52 -11.96
CA GLN A 132 39.09 -11.38 -11.06
C GLN A 132 38.36 -10.23 -11.78
N TYR A 133 37.32 -9.71 -11.17
CA TYR A 133 36.54 -8.59 -11.68
C TYR A 133 37.11 -7.25 -11.21
N THR A 134 36.95 -6.22 -12.04
CA THR A 134 37.15 -4.83 -11.61
C THR A 134 35.89 -4.36 -10.89
N THR A 135 36.07 -3.53 -9.87
CA THR A 135 34.97 -2.90 -9.12
C THR A 135 35.04 -1.38 -9.24
N ALA A 136 33.89 -0.73 -9.11
CA ALA A 136 33.79 0.73 -9.17
C ALA A 136 33.48 1.30 -7.78
N SER A 137 33.99 2.51 -7.52
CA SER A 137 33.78 3.22 -6.26
C SER A 137 32.40 3.91 -6.24
N PRO A 138 31.69 3.94 -5.10
CA PRO A 138 30.43 4.66 -4.98
C PRO A 138 30.65 6.19 -4.87
N VAL A 139 29.66 6.98 -5.27
CA VAL A 139 29.61 8.42 -4.97
C VAL A 139 29.02 8.62 -3.56
N PRO A 140 29.67 9.37 -2.65
CA PRO A 140 29.09 9.70 -1.35
C PRO A 140 27.82 10.56 -1.48
N HIS A 141 26.82 10.34 -0.63
CA HIS A 141 25.56 11.10 -0.65
C HIS A 141 25.76 12.63 -0.61
N ALA A 142 26.74 13.09 0.17
CA ALA A 142 27.05 14.52 0.30
C ALA A 142 27.59 15.16 -0.99
N GLU A 143 28.04 14.35 -1.96
CA GLU A 143 28.58 14.79 -3.24
C GLU A 143 27.57 14.67 -4.40
N VAL A 144 26.40 14.08 -4.17
CA VAL A 144 25.34 13.95 -5.17
C VAL A 144 24.52 15.24 -5.21
N ILE A 145 24.71 16.02 -6.27
CA ILE A 145 24.12 17.34 -6.46
C ILE A 145 23.22 17.32 -7.70
N VAL A 146 21.98 17.80 -7.54
CA VAL A 146 21.04 17.94 -8.67
C VAL A 146 21.62 18.87 -9.74
N GLY A 147 21.54 18.45 -11.00
CA GLY A 147 22.13 19.12 -12.16
C GLY A 147 23.51 18.61 -12.57
N GLN A 148 24.14 17.74 -11.76
CA GLN A 148 25.38 17.06 -12.19
C GLN A 148 25.10 16.12 -13.35
N TRP A 149 26.07 16.00 -14.26
CA TRP A 149 26.07 14.98 -15.29
C TRP A 149 25.95 13.57 -14.70
N SER A 150 25.19 12.74 -15.39
CA SER A 150 25.00 11.34 -15.07
C SER A 150 25.02 10.52 -16.35
N VAL A 151 25.79 9.44 -16.37
CA VAL A 151 25.88 8.53 -17.51
C VAL A 151 25.31 7.17 -17.10
N ALA A 152 24.24 6.75 -17.76
CA ALA A 152 23.64 5.44 -17.58
C ALA A 152 24.34 4.41 -18.47
N LEU A 153 24.84 3.32 -17.89
CA LEU A 153 25.51 2.24 -18.61
C LEU A 153 24.69 0.96 -18.58
N GLY A 154 24.75 0.22 -19.68
CA GLY A 154 24.22 -1.14 -19.79
C GLY A 154 25.12 -2.00 -20.68
N LYS A 155 24.87 -3.31 -20.71
CA LYS A 155 25.61 -4.28 -21.52
C LYS A 155 24.68 -5.34 -22.11
N THR A 156 23.58 -4.87 -22.68
CA THR A 156 22.52 -5.73 -23.23
C THR A 156 22.76 -6.11 -24.69
N TYR A 157 23.21 -5.17 -25.53
CA TYR A 157 23.30 -5.39 -26.98
C TYR A 157 24.66 -5.97 -27.45
N SER A 158 25.73 -5.74 -26.69
CA SER A 158 27.08 -6.20 -27.01
C SER A 158 27.80 -6.71 -25.76
N ARG A 159 28.70 -7.68 -25.94
CA ARG A 159 29.60 -8.17 -24.88
C ARG A 159 30.88 -7.36 -24.76
N GLU A 160 31.24 -6.64 -25.81
CA GLU A 160 32.51 -5.93 -25.88
C GLU A 160 32.33 -4.48 -25.44
N VAL A 161 31.20 -3.87 -25.80
CA VAL A 161 30.94 -2.43 -25.59
C VAL A 161 29.71 -2.26 -24.71
N VAL A 162 29.79 -1.29 -23.79
CA VAL A 162 28.65 -0.86 -22.99
C VAL A 162 27.77 0.09 -23.80
N ASN A 163 26.45 -0.09 -23.74
CA ASN A 163 25.52 0.94 -24.21
C ASN A 163 25.43 2.05 -23.17
N GLN A 164 25.55 3.30 -23.61
CA GLN A 164 25.64 4.47 -22.74
C GLN A 164 24.61 5.52 -23.10
N SER A 165 24.12 6.25 -22.10
CA SER A 165 23.16 7.34 -22.25
C SER A 165 23.46 8.46 -21.28
N LEU A 166 23.52 9.69 -21.77
CA LEU A 166 23.85 10.87 -20.98
C LEU A 166 22.58 11.58 -20.51
N GLY A 167 22.62 12.10 -19.29
CA GLY A 167 21.63 13.00 -18.70
C GLY A 167 22.22 13.69 -17.48
N ILE A 168 21.37 14.14 -16.57
CA ILE A 168 21.74 14.73 -15.29
C ILE A 168 21.10 13.99 -14.12
N VAL A 169 21.62 14.22 -12.92
CA VAL A 169 20.91 13.95 -11.67
C VAL A 169 19.75 14.95 -11.57
N SER A 170 18.51 14.49 -11.75
CA SER A 170 17.33 15.35 -11.73
C SER A 170 16.79 15.58 -10.32
N ALA A 171 16.93 14.59 -9.44
CA ALA A 171 16.50 14.69 -8.03
C ALA A 171 17.18 13.63 -7.18
N THR A 172 17.28 13.86 -5.88
CA THR A 172 17.74 12.88 -4.89
C THR A 172 16.60 12.49 -3.95
N ASN A 173 16.80 11.41 -3.17
CA ASN A 173 15.87 10.94 -2.16
C ASN A 173 14.44 10.66 -2.68
N ARG A 174 14.33 10.22 -3.94
CA ARG A 174 13.08 9.81 -4.56
C ARG A 174 12.68 8.42 -4.07
N ILE A 175 11.44 8.00 -4.37
CA ILE A 175 10.93 6.68 -3.96
C ILE A 175 11.08 6.48 -2.45
N TRP A 176 10.52 7.40 -1.66
CA TRP A 176 10.60 7.36 -0.19
C TRP A 176 12.04 7.33 0.35
N GLY A 177 12.95 8.08 -0.28
CA GLY A 177 14.35 8.19 0.16
C GLY A 177 15.27 7.08 -0.37
N LYS A 178 14.81 6.23 -1.29
CA LYS A 178 15.57 5.07 -1.78
C LYS A 178 16.37 5.32 -3.06
N ALA A 179 16.04 6.34 -3.83
CA ALA A 179 16.51 6.46 -5.21
C ALA A 179 17.04 7.85 -5.58
N ILE A 180 18.05 7.85 -6.44
CA ILE A 180 18.48 9.00 -7.24
C ILE A 180 17.69 8.97 -8.54
N GLN A 181 17.17 10.12 -8.97
CA GLN A 181 16.48 10.27 -10.25
C GLN A 181 17.41 10.87 -11.28
N THR A 182 17.32 10.38 -12.51
CA THR A 182 18.02 10.89 -13.69
C THR A 182 17.06 11.04 -14.86
N ASP A 183 17.39 11.95 -15.78
CA ASP A 183 16.72 12.10 -17.08
C ASP A 183 17.52 11.45 -18.22
N ALA A 184 18.64 10.77 -17.91
CA ALA A 184 19.33 9.93 -18.87
C ALA A 184 18.32 8.92 -19.46
N LYS A 185 18.35 8.75 -20.78
CA LYS A 185 17.44 7.81 -21.46
C LYS A 185 17.82 6.39 -21.07
N ILE A 186 17.07 5.81 -20.13
CA ILE A 186 17.23 4.43 -19.69
C ILE A 186 16.10 3.57 -20.25
N SER A 187 16.34 2.28 -20.38
CA SER A 187 15.34 1.29 -20.77
C SER A 187 15.64 -0.04 -20.06
N PRO A 188 14.85 -1.11 -20.28
CA PRO A 188 15.22 -2.45 -19.82
C PRO A 188 16.64 -2.89 -20.17
N ALA A 189 17.24 -2.33 -21.24
CA ALA A 189 18.63 -2.61 -21.63
C ALA A 189 19.69 -2.01 -20.68
N ASN A 190 19.30 -1.13 -19.76
CA ASN A 190 20.20 -0.54 -18.76
C ASN A 190 19.96 -1.11 -17.36
N TYR A 191 18.81 -1.75 -17.09
CA TYR A 191 18.49 -2.20 -15.74
C TYR A 191 19.48 -3.24 -15.21
N GLY A 192 19.94 -3.01 -13.98
CA GLY A 192 21.03 -3.72 -13.34
C GLY A 192 22.43 -3.16 -13.63
N GLY A 193 22.58 -2.28 -14.63
CA GLY A 193 23.81 -1.54 -14.90
C GLY A 193 23.94 -0.28 -14.02
N PRO A 194 25.12 0.36 -13.99
CA PRO A 194 25.36 1.52 -13.14
C PRO A 194 24.92 2.85 -13.78
N LEU A 195 24.51 3.79 -12.93
CA LEU A 195 24.51 5.23 -13.20
C LEU A 195 25.79 5.84 -12.63
N ILE A 196 26.58 6.56 -13.42
CA ILE A 196 27.91 7.04 -13.04
C ILE A 196 28.05 8.56 -13.15
N ASP A 197 28.99 9.13 -12.39
CA ASP A 197 29.46 10.51 -12.54
C ASP A 197 30.58 10.62 -13.59
N ILE A 198 31.04 11.85 -13.86
CA ILE A 198 32.11 12.13 -14.82
C ILE A 198 33.52 11.76 -14.30
N GLN A 199 33.62 11.29 -13.06
CA GLN A 199 34.84 10.74 -12.46
C GLN A 199 34.88 9.21 -12.52
N GLY A 200 33.88 8.56 -13.15
CA GLY A 200 33.79 7.10 -13.21
C GLY A 200 33.45 6.47 -11.85
N ARG A 201 32.78 7.20 -10.97
CA ARG A 201 32.21 6.67 -9.72
C ARG A 201 30.72 6.41 -9.91
N VAL A 202 30.20 5.43 -9.18
CA VAL A 202 28.82 4.94 -9.34
C VAL A 202 27.91 5.69 -8.38
N TYR A 203 26.94 6.43 -8.92
CA TYR A 203 25.80 6.92 -8.15
C TYR A 203 24.97 5.75 -7.63
N GLY A 204 24.58 4.82 -8.51
CA GLY A 204 23.73 3.70 -8.14
C GLY A 204 23.48 2.66 -9.23
N ILE A 205 22.68 1.66 -8.91
CA ILE A 205 22.22 0.61 -9.83
C ILE A 205 20.88 1.02 -10.44
N LEU A 206 20.78 1.01 -11.77
CA LEU A 206 19.58 1.37 -12.50
C LEU A 206 18.49 0.31 -12.30
N THR A 207 17.34 0.74 -11.77
CA THR A 207 16.25 -0.15 -11.34
C THR A 207 14.90 0.52 -11.61
N PRO A 208 13.90 -0.16 -12.19
CA PRO A 208 12.56 0.37 -12.28
C PRO A 208 11.95 0.44 -10.87
N LEU A 209 11.41 1.60 -10.51
CA LEU A 209 10.85 1.84 -9.19
C LEU A 209 9.57 2.67 -9.30
N SER A 210 8.62 2.38 -8.42
CA SER A 210 7.37 3.12 -8.30
C SER A 210 7.12 3.55 -6.85
N PRO A 211 6.64 4.78 -6.59
CA PRO A 211 6.23 5.19 -5.24
C PRO A 211 5.03 4.42 -4.69
N ARG A 212 4.25 3.79 -5.59
CA ARG A 212 3.00 3.07 -5.29
C ARG A 212 3.15 1.55 -5.40
N GLY A 213 4.24 1.08 -5.99
CA GLY A 213 4.45 -0.32 -6.35
C GLY A 213 5.07 -1.16 -5.24
N GLN A 214 4.77 -2.46 -5.26
CA GLN A 214 5.38 -3.50 -4.43
C GLN A 214 5.98 -4.64 -5.28
N SER A 215 5.69 -4.67 -6.59
CA SER A 215 6.24 -5.64 -7.53
C SER A 215 7.58 -5.17 -8.11
N PRO A 216 8.54 -6.07 -8.39
CA PRO A 216 9.77 -5.74 -9.12
C PRO A 216 9.54 -5.15 -10.52
N THR A 217 8.36 -5.36 -11.11
CA THR A 217 7.97 -4.81 -12.41
C THR A 217 7.31 -3.43 -12.33
N ASP A 218 7.00 -2.93 -11.13
CA ASP A 218 6.30 -1.66 -10.99
C ASP A 218 7.22 -0.48 -11.35
N GLY A 219 6.71 0.44 -12.17
CA GLY A 219 7.48 1.59 -12.64
C GLY A 219 8.30 1.33 -13.90
N THR A 220 8.17 0.14 -14.51
CA THR A 220 8.72 -0.07 -15.87
C THR A 220 8.13 0.93 -16.84
N ASP A 221 6.86 1.33 -16.72
CA ASP A 221 6.23 2.22 -17.70
C ASP A 221 6.78 3.67 -17.67
N TRP A 222 7.60 4.03 -16.67
CA TRP A 222 8.07 5.40 -16.48
C TRP A 222 9.25 5.75 -17.38
N TYR A 223 9.95 4.77 -17.97
CA TYR A 223 11.13 5.05 -18.79
C TYR A 223 10.79 5.83 -20.06
N ASP A 224 9.61 5.63 -20.65
CA ASP A 224 9.14 6.37 -21.83
C ASP A 224 8.81 7.85 -21.54
N SER A 225 8.75 8.23 -20.25
CA SER A 225 8.49 9.60 -19.80
C SER A 225 9.77 10.39 -19.48
N GLY A 226 10.95 9.82 -19.71
CA GLY A 226 12.24 10.44 -19.37
C GLY A 226 12.54 10.49 -17.87
N ILE A 227 11.93 9.59 -17.08
CA ILE A 227 12.19 9.47 -15.64
C ILE A 227 12.90 8.13 -15.39
N GLY A 228 14.17 8.21 -14.98
CA GLY A 228 14.96 7.06 -14.58
C GLY A 228 15.31 7.07 -13.09
N PHE A 229 15.49 5.90 -12.50
CA PHE A 229 15.92 5.75 -11.11
C PHE A 229 17.16 4.87 -10.95
N ALA A 230 18.00 5.24 -10.00
CA ALA A 230 19.13 4.44 -9.54
C ALA A 230 19.08 4.27 -8.02
N ILE A 231 19.27 3.03 -7.54
CA ILE A 231 19.47 2.73 -6.13
C ILE A 231 20.92 3.07 -5.74
N PRO A 232 21.17 3.97 -4.77
CA PRO A 232 22.51 4.39 -4.42
C PRO A 232 23.41 3.22 -4.05
N LEU A 233 24.57 3.09 -4.71
CA LEU A 233 25.49 1.97 -4.45
C LEU A 233 26.02 2.04 -3.02
N ILE A 234 26.27 3.26 -2.53
CA ILE A 234 26.74 3.53 -1.17
C ILE A 234 25.82 2.96 -0.08
N ASP A 235 24.53 2.81 -0.37
CA ASP A 235 23.55 2.29 0.59
C ASP A 235 23.49 0.76 0.64
N ILE A 236 24.05 0.08 -0.36
CA ILE A 236 24.02 -1.39 -0.48
C ILE A 236 25.32 -2.00 0.03
N LEU A 237 26.46 -1.35 -0.24
CA LEU A 237 27.78 -1.89 0.12
C LEU A 237 27.93 -2.28 1.60
N PRO A 238 27.38 -1.53 2.59
CA PRO A 238 27.44 -1.95 4.00
C PRO A 238 26.73 -3.28 4.30
N HIS A 239 25.83 -3.72 3.43
CA HIS A 239 25.06 -4.96 3.57
C HIS A 239 25.60 -6.10 2.68
N LEU A 240 26.69 -5.89 1.95
CA LEU A 240 27.20 -6.85 0.97
C LEU A 240 27.55 -8.19 1.62
N ASP A 241 28.14 -8.21 2.82
CA ASP A 241 28.46 -9.46 3.52
C ASP A 241 27.21 -10.23 3.97
N THR A 242 26.13 -9.52 4.31
CA THR A 242 24.83 -10.15 4.63
C THR A 242 24.24 -10.81 3.39
N LEU A 243 24.26 -10.10 2.25
CA LEU A 243 23.81 -10.64 0.97
C LEU A 243 24.68 -11.82 0.51
N LYS A 244 26.01 -11.73 0.61
CA LYS A 244 26.96 -12.80 0.28
C LYS A 244 26.73 -14.07 1.11
N ALA A 245 26.24 -13.94 2.34
CA ALA A 245 25.87 -15.05 3.20
C ALA A 245 24.52 -15.71 2.83
N GLY A 246 23.87 -15.27 1.75
CA GLY A 246 22.57 -15.77 1.30
C GLY A 246 21.39 -15.27 2.13
N LYS A 247 21.56 -14.16 2.87
CA LYS A 247 20.49 -13.56 3.65
C LYS A 247 19.84 -12.43 2.85
N ASP A 248 18.53 -12.52 2.69
CA ASP A 248 17.74 -11.50 2.03
C ASP A 248 17.59 -10.25 2.90
N LEU A 249 17.47 -9.09 2.23
CA LEU A 249 17.16 -7.83 2.88
C LEU A 249 15.71 -7.46 2.62
N HIS A 250 15.05 -6.97 3.67
CA HIS A 250 13.65 -6.60 3.63
C HIS A 250 13.41 -5.24 4.28
N SER A 251 12.36 -4.55 3.85
CA SER A 251 11.92 -3.28 4.43
C SER A 251 11.69 -3.41 5.94
N GLY A 252 12.12 -2.41 6.70
CA GLY A 252 11.85 -2.35 8.13
C GLY A 252 10.43 -1.85 8.43
N LEU A 253 9.68 -2.62 9.22
CA LEU A 253 8.32 -2.29 9.63
C LEU A 253 8.28 -1.82 11.09
N LEU A 254 7.53 -0.74 11.33
CA LEU A 254 7.36 -0.12 12.66
C LEU A 254 6.10 -0.63 13.39
N GLY A 255 4.98 -0.81 12.67
CA GLY A 255 3.70 -1.29 13.21
C GLY A 255 2.84 -0.22 13.88
N VAL A 256 2.67 0.92 13.20
CA VAL A 256 1.77 2.01 13.61
C VAL A 256 0.76 2.28 12.51
N SER A 257 -0.48 2.58 12.90
CA SER A 257 -1.52 3.10 12.01
C SER A 257 -1.62 4.61 12.25
N LEU A 258 -1.53 5.39 11.18
CA LEU A 258 -1.61 6.86 11.24
C LEU A 258 -3.03 7.32 10.93
N LYS A 259 -3.36 8.53 11.37
CA LYS A 259 -4.63 9.17 11.01
C LYS A 259 -4.82 9.22 9.49
N SER A 260 -5.94 8.68 9.01
CA SER A 260 -6.26 8.64 7.58
C SER A 260 -6.44 10.03 6.99
N GLY A 261 -5.97 10.22 5.76
CA GLY A 261 -6.16 11.44 4.96
C GLY A 261 -4.96 11.72 4.05
N ASN A 262 -4.81 12.98 3.62
CA ASN A 262 -3.70 13.35 2.74
C ASN A 262 -2.36 13.37 3.48
N ILE A 263 -1.47 12.45 3.13
CA ILE A 263 -0.15 12.27 3.76
C ILE A 263 0.78 13.48 3.64
N TYR A 264 0.50 14.39 2.70
CA TYR A 264 1.31 15.60 2.48
C TYR A 264 0.91 16.75 3.42
N ASP A 265 -0.28 16.69 3.99
CA ASP A 265 -0.85 17.75 4.83
C ASP A 265 -0.89 17.33 6.30
N LEU A 266 -1.13 16.05 6.56
CA LEU A 266 -1.36 15.55 7.91
C LEU A 266 -0.04 15.30 8.68
N PRO A 267 -0.01 15.60 10.00
CA PRO A 267 1.05 15.15 10.87
C PRO A 267 1.04 13.62 11.03
N ALA A 268 2.16 13.06 11.48
CA ALA A 268 2.30 11.63 11.79
C ALA A 268 1.69 11.28 13.16
N GLU A 269 0.40 11.58 13.33
CA GLU A 269 -0.39 11.24 14.52
C GLU A 269 -0.77 9.74 14.49
N ILE A 270 -0.38 9.01 15.53
CA ILE A 270 -0.65 7.59 15.70
C ILE A 270 -2.08 7.42 16.22
N VAL A 271 -2.93 6.73 15.47
CA VAL A 271 -4.30 6.38 15.89
C VAL A 271 -4.42 4.98 16.47
N ALA A 272 -3.48 4.09 16.12
CA ALA A 272 -3.34 2.78 16.72
C ALA A 272 -1.88 2.31 16.67
N VAL A 273 -1.47 1.55 17.67
CA VAL A 273 -0.18 0.86 17.70
C VAL A 273 -0.46 -0.62 17.67
N GLN A 274 -0.03 -1.29 16.62
CA GLN A 274 -0.30 -2.71 16.43
C GLN A 274 0.30 -3.50 17.61
N PRO A 275 -0.47 -4.39 18.25
CA PRO A 275 0.07 -5.30 19.26
C PRO A 275 1.25 -6.14 18.72
N LYS A 276 2.17 -6.53 19.59
CA LYS A 276 3.41 -7.27 19.25
C LYS A 276 4.33 -6.60 18.21
N SER A 277 4.04 -5.36 17.82
CA SER A 277 4.90 -4.60 16.91
C SER A 277 6.13 -4.00 17.60
N PRO A 278 7.18 -3.63 16.83
CA PRO A 278 8.28 -2.83 17.35
C PRO A 278 7.85 -1.53 18.00
N ALA A 279 6.85 -0.84 17.44
CA ALA A 279 6.31 0.39 18.01
C ALA A 279 5.75 0.15 19.41
N ARG A 280 4.98 -0.93 19.60
CA ARG A 280 4.43 -1.28 20.91
C ARG A 280 5.54 -1.63 21.90
N ALA A 281 6.48 -2.47 21.48
CA ALA A 281 7.62 -2.87 22.31
C ALA A 281 8.50 -1.68 22.70
N GLY A 282 8.64 -0.69 21.81
CA GLY A 282 9.34 0.56 22.06
C GLY A 282 8.57 1.56 22.91
N GLY A 283 7.32 1.27 23.29
CA GLY A 283 6.51 2.14 24.14
C GLY A 283 5.84 3.31 23.42
N LEU A 284 5.72 3.25 22.09
CA LEU A 284 4.85 4.17 21.34
C LEU A 284 3.39 3.87 21.67
N GLN A 285 2.57 4.92 21.68
CA GLN A 285 1.18 4.86 22.10
C GLN A 285 0.27 5.58 21.10
N LYS A 286 -1.02 5.27 21.14
CA LYS A 286 -2.05 6.07 20.46
C LYS A 286 -2.00 7.51 20.98
N GLY A 287 -2.22 8.48 20.09
CA GLY A 287 -2.17 9.91 20.38
C GLY A 287 -0.76 10.51 20.32
N ASP A 288 0.29 9.68 20.26
CA ASP A 288 1.64 10.16 19.98
C ASP A 288 1.68 10.76 18.57
N THR A 289 2.30 11.93 18.42
CA THR A 289 2.67 12.49 17.11
C THR A 289 4.15 12.30 16.88
N ILE A 290 4.54 11.53 15.86
CA ILE A 290 5.95 11.34 15.53
C ILE A 290 6.51 12.64 14.95
N ILE A 291 7.50 13.21 15.63
CA ILE A 291 8.11 14.50 15.27
C ILE A 291 9.55 14.37 14.79
N LYS A 292 10.22 13.25 15.07
CA LYS A 292 11.59 12.99 14.60
C LYS A 292 11.84 11.49 14.47
N VAL A 293 12.53 11.09 13.39
CA VAL A 293 13.09 9.74 13.24
C VAL A 293 14.56 9.87 12.92
N ASN A 294 15.41 9.31 13.78
CA ASN A 294 16.86 9.56 13.81
C ASN A 294 17.13 11.07 13.79
N ASP A 295 17.74 11.58 12.73
CA ASP A 295 18.04 13.00 12.54
C ASP A 295 17.00 13.74 11.67
N LEU A 296 16.04 13.02 11.10
CA LEU A 296 15.04 13.58 10.20
C LEU A 296 13.83 14.12 10.98
N VAL A 297 13.55 15.41 10.79
CA VAL A 297 12.35 16.07 11.34
C VAL A 297 11.12 15.63 10.56
N ILE A 298 10.09 15.24 11.30
CA ILE A 298 8.82 14.74 10.77
C ILE A 298 7.73 15.74 11.15
N SER A 299 7.31 16.54 10.17
CA SER A 299 6.16 17.43 10.29
C SER A 299 4.91 16.83 9.65
N ARG A 300 5.08 15.88 8.72
CA ARG A 300 4.01 15.28 7.93
C ARG A 300 4.25 13.80 7.64
N GLN A 301 3.17 13.05 7.40
CA GLN A 301 3.22 11.60 7.18
C GLN A 301 4.14 11.20 6.01
N ALA A 302 4.19 12.00 4.94
CA ALA A 302 5.10 11.77 3.83
C ALA A 302 6.59 11.76 4.25
N GLN A 303 6.99 12.61 5.21
CA GLN A 303 8.35 12.61 5.75
C GLN A 303 8.61 11.38 6.61
N LEU A 304 7.62 10.88 7.36
CA LEU A 304 7.76 9.64 8.10
C LEU A 304 8.01 8.46 7.14
N ARG A 305 7.21 8.36 6.07
CA ARG A 305 7.42 7.35 5.02
C ARG A 305 8.81 7.44 4.41
N HIS A 306 9.31 8.66 4.20
CA HIS A 306 10.65 8.91 3.69
C HIS A 306 11.74 8.45 4.66
N ALA A 307 11.60 8.77 5.95
CA ALA A 307 12.57 8.39 6.98
C ALA A 307 12.64 6.87 7.18
N LEU A 308 11.51 6.17 7.03
CA LEU A 308 11.43 4.72 7.15
C LEU A 308 11.76 3.97 5.86
N GLY A 309 11.55 4.58 4.68
CA GLY A 309 11.64 3.89 3.39
C GLY A 309 13.00 3.24 3.14
N GLY A 310 14.09 3.93 3.47
CA GLY A 310 15.45 3.39 3.33
C GLY A 310 15.88 2.40 4.42
N GLN A 311 15.06 2.15 5.45
CA GLN A 311 15.45 1.33 6.60
C GLN A 311 15.17 -0.16 6.34
N TYR A 312 16.08 -1.02 6.79
CA TYR A 312 15.92 -2.47 6.74
C TYR A 312 15.37 -3.03 8.05
N ALA A 313 14.78 -4.23 7.96
CA ALA A 313 14.52 -5.06 9.12
C ALA A 313 15.81 -5.31 9.92
N GLY A 314 15.72 -5.29 11.25
CA GLY A 314 16.85 -5.37 12.17
C GLY A 314 17.50 -4.01 12.49
N ASN A 315 17.27 -2.96 11.69
CA ASN A 315 17.77 -1.63 12.02
C ASN A 315 17.10 -1.12 13.31
N THR A 316 17.92 -0.57 14.21
CA THR A 316 17.43 0.18 15.36
C THR A 316 17.36 1.66 15.00
N ILE A 317 16.17 2.23 15.08
CA ILE A 317 15.94 3.66 14.86
C ILE A 317 15.57 4.35 16.17
N THR A 318 15.86 5.65 16.25
CA THR A 318 15.41 6.50 17.36
C THR A 318 14.20 7.29 16.92
N VAL A 319 13.07 7.15 17.62
CA VAL A 319 11.82 7.84 17.31
C VAL A 319 11.52 8.81 18.45
N SER A 320 11.34 10.09 18.12
CA SER A 320 10.85 11.08 19.08
C SER A 320 9.41 11.44 18.74
N VAL A 321 8.57 11.43 19.77
CA VAL A 321 7.14 11.71 19.67
C VAL A 321 6.75 12.83 20.61
N LYS A 322 5.77 13.62 20.20
CA LYS A 322 5.03 14.51 21.10
C LYS A 322 3.87 13.70 21.71
N ARG A 323 3.88 13.54 23.03
CA ARG A 323 2.84 12.87 23.83
C ARG A 323 2.22 13.91 24.76
N GLY A 324 1.03 14.39 24.41
CA GLY A 324 0.48 15.59 25.05
C GLY A 324 1.44 16.77 24.85
N ASP A 325 1.91 17.38 25.94
CA ASP A 325 2.89 18.48 25.89
C ASP A 325 4.36 18.03 26.05
N GLN A 326 4.60 16.73 26.26
CA GLN A 326 5.94 16.19 26.47
C GLN A 326 6.54 15.63 25.18
N ILE A 327 7.87 15.68 25.09
CA ILE A 327 8.62 14.96 24.06
C ILE A 327 9.21 13.70 24.67
N VAL A 328 8.87 12.55 24.09
CA VAL A 328 9.38 11.24 24.51
C VAL A 328 10.22 10.68 23.36
N THR A 329 11.39 10.15 23.68
CA THR A 329 12.28 9.52 22.71
C THR A 329 12.46 8.05 23.04
N VAL A 330 12.23 7.19 22.05
CA VAL A 330 12.30 5.73 22.18
C VAL A 330 13.21 5.15 21.11
N LYS A 331 13.84 4.00 21.41
CA LYS A 331 14.58 3.22 20.41
C LYS A 331 13.75 2.03 20.00
N VAL A 332 13.66 1.80 18.69
CA VAL A 332 12.80 0.77 18.10
C VAL A 332 13.59 -0.03 17.08
N THR A 333 13.59 -1.35 17.20
CA THR A 333 14.20 -2.26 16.22
C THR A 333 13.15 -2.72 15.23
N LEU A 334 13.29 -2.34 13.96
CA LEU A 334 12.32 -2.66 12.92
C LEU A 334 12.33 -4.15 12.58
N VAL A 335 11.18 -4.68 12.15
CA VAL A 335 11.02 -6.10 11.81
C VAL A 335 10.68 -6.27 10.33
N GLU A 336 10.97 -7.45 9.80
CA GLU A 336 10.66 -7.81 8.41
C GLU A 336 9.15 -7.95 8.18
N LYS A 337 8.48 -8.60 9.13
CA LYS A 337 7.07 -8.92 9.09
C LYS A 337 6.44 -8.54 10.42
N LEU A 338 5.27 -7.94 10.35
CA LEU A 338 4.42 -7.73 11.51
C LEU A 338 3.49 -8.92 11.63
N GLU A 339 3.35 -9.46 12.84
CA GLU A 339 2.35 -10.47 13.15
C GLU A 339 0.96 -9.88 12.88
N PRO A 340 0.12 -10.49 12.02
CA PRO A 340 -1.18 -9.92 11.70
C PRO A 340 -2.03 -9.77 12.96
N TYR A 341 -2.67 -8.62 13.10
CA TYR A 341 -3.48 -8.29 14.27
C TYR A 341 -4.77 -9.14 14.31
N GLU A 342 -5.07 -9.70 15.48
CA GLU A 342 -6.32 -10.42 15.74
C GLU A 342 -7.19 -9.57 16.67
N HIS A 343 -8.44 -9.28 16.26
CA HIS A 343 -9.36 -8.54 17.12
C HIS A 343 -9.69 -9.36 18.37
N PRO A 344 -9.55 -8.79 19.58
CA PRO A 344 -10.01 -9.45 20.79
C PRO A 344 -11.54 -9.49 20.83
N LEU A 345 -12.06 -10.37 21.68
CA LEU A 345 -13.46 -10.49 22.05
C LEU A 345 -13.61 -10.30 23.56
N LEU A 346 -14.27 -9.21 23.97
CA LEU A 346 -14.82 -9.04 25.31
C LEU A 346 -16.06 -9.92 25.49
N GLY A 347 -16.94 -10.01 24.49
CA GLY A 347 -18.14 -10.83 24.52
C GLY A 347 -19.44 -10.04 24.68
N VAL A 348 -19.49 -8.79 24.22
CA VAL A 348 -20.70 -7.95 24.33
C VAL A 348 -21.12 -7.37 22.99
N LEU A 349 -22.42 -7.13 22.86
CA LEU A 349 -22.99 -6.30 21.81
C LEU A 349 -23.48 -4.99 22.43
N PRO A 350 -22.96 -3.83 22.01
CA PRO A 350 -23.43 -2.53 22.47
C PRO A 350 -24.90 -2.24 22.11
N ASP A 351 -25.60 -1.50 22.96
CA ASP A 351 -26.81 -0.78 22.57
C ASP A 351 -26.43 0.52 21.88
N ARG A 352 -26.76 0.64 20.60
CA ARG A 352 -26.41 1.78 19.75
C ARG A 352 -27.34 2.96 19.93
N ASN A 353 -28.50 2.75 20.55
CA ASN A 353 -29.47 3.80 20.84
C ASN A 353 -29.21 4.47 22.19
N PHE A 354 -28.23 3.96 22.95
CA PHE A 354 -27.85 4.54 24.22
C PHE A 354 -27.12 5.87 24.01
N ALA A 355 -27.73 6.96 24.46
CA ALA A 355 -27.28 8.33 24.24
C ALA A 355 -26.55 8.96 25.43
N GLU A 356 -26.46 8.26 26.56
CA GLU A 356 -25.74 8.74 27.74
C GLU A 356 -24.26 8.32 27.71
N GLN A 357 -23.48 8.79 28.68
CA GLN A 357 -22.06 8.48 28.76
C GLN A 357 -21.84 6.99 29.11
N GLY A 358 -21.00 6.33 28.32
CA GLY A 358 -20.67 4.92 28.48
C GLY A 358 -21.16 4.06 27.32
N THR A 359 -20.96 2.75 27.43
CA THR A 359 -21.50 1.78 26.48
C THR A 359 -22.45 0.84 27.20
N GLN A 360 -23.75 1.03 27.01
CA GLN A 360 -24.74 0.08 27.51
C GLN A 360 -24.66 -1.24 26.74
N ILE A 361 -24.73 -2.35 27.46
CA ILE A 361 -24.72 -3.70 26.89
C ILE A 361 -26.13 -4.08 26.47
N ARG A 362 -26.33 -4.38 25.19
CA ARG A 362 -27.58 -4.95 24.66
C ARG A 362 -27.62 -6.47 24.79
N HIS A 363 -26.49 -7.13 24.54
CA HIS A 363 -26.40 -8.58 24.57
C HIS A 363 -25.03 -9.04 25.10
N VAL A 364 -25.02 -10.16 25.82
CA VAL A 364 -23.81 -10.83 26.28
C VAL A 364 -23.75 -12.19 25.62
N TYR A 365 -22.67 -12.46 24.88
CA TYR A 365 -22.51 -13.70 24.14
C TYR A 365 -22.26 -14.89 25.09
N VAL A 366 -22.81 -16.05 24.73
CA VAL A 366 -22.55 -17.31 25.43
C VAL A 366 -21.09 -17.72 25.25
N ASP A 367 -20.50 -18.32 26.30
CA ASP A 367 -19.11 -18.77 26.35
C ASP A 367 -18.08 -17.66 26.12
N SER A 368 -18.47 -16.41 26.41
CA SER A 368 -17.62 -15.24 26.23
C SER A 368 -16.99 -14.75 27.55
N PRO A 369 -15.87 -14.00 27.50
CA PRO A 369 -15.26 -13.42 28.71
C PRO A 369 -16.23 -12.56 29.52
N ALA A 370 -17.07 -11.77 28.86
CA ALA A 370 -18.13 -10.97 29.46
C ALA A 370 -19.10 -11.81 30.30
N GLN A 371 -19.51 -12.97 29.79
CA GLN A 371 -20.38 -13.88 30.52
C GLN A 371 -19.67 -14.49 31.74
N GLN A 372 -18.38 -14.84 31.61
CA GLN A 372 -17.60 -15.42 32.71
C GLN A 372 -17.51 -14.48 33.92
N VAL A 373 -17.39 -13.17 33.67
CA VAL A 373 -17.43 -12.14 34.73
C VAL A 373 -18.82 -11.61 35.05
N LYS A 374 -19.87 -12.29 34.55
CA LYS A 374 -21.28 -12.04 34.87
C LYS A 374 -21.79 -10.65 34.46
N LEU A 375 -21.29 -10.11 33.36
CA LEU A 375 -21.95 -8.96 32.71
C LEU A 375 -23.34 -9.36 32.24
N GLN A 376 -24.24 -8.39 32.19
CA GLN A 376 -25.63 -8.56 31.84
C GLN A 376 -26.08 -7.47 30.86
N PRO A 377 -27.09 -7.76 30.01
CA PRO A 377 -27.80 -6.71 29.31
C PRO A 377 -28.27 -5.61 30.27
N GLY A 378 -28.07 -4.34 29.89
CA GLY A 378 -28.37 -3.15 30.68
C GLY A 378 -27.20 -2.57 31.46
N ASP A 379 -26.12 -3.33 31.70
CA ASP A 379 -24.89 -2.82 32.30
C ASP A 379 -24.25 -1.75 31.41
N ILE A 380 -23.68 -0.69 32.00
CA ILE A 380 -23.05 0.42 31.25
C ILE A 380 -21.55 0.41 31.49
N ILE A 381 -20.77 0.04 30.47
CA ILE A 381 -19.29 0.09 30.53
C ILE A 381 -18.85 1.55 30.52
N THR A 382 -18.05 1.95 31.51
CA THR A 382 -17.55 3.33 31.64
C THR A 382 -16.04 3.44 31.51
N HIS A 383 -15.28 2.38 31.84
CA HIS A 383 -13.82 2.40 31.72
C HIS A 383 -13.26 1.02 31.35
N ILE A 384 -12.16 1.04 30.60
CA ILE A 384 -11.26 -0.10 30.37
C ILE A 384 -9.88 0.32 30.88
N ASN A 385 -9.32 -0.42 31.84
CA ASN A 385 -8.15 -0.01 32.59
C ASN A 385 -8.35 1.40 33.18
N SER A 386 -7.49 2.35 32.83
CA SER A 386 -7.61 3.77 33.19
C SER A 386 -8.27 4.63 32.12
N GLU A 387 -8.64 4.07 30.96
CA GLU A 387 -9.23 4.82 29.85
C GLU A 387 -10.75 4.91 29.99
N ALA A 388 -11.28 6.13 29.93
CA ALA A 388 -12.72 6.37 29.92
C ALA A 388 -13.33 5.95 28.58
N VAL A 389 -14.47 5.27 28.66
CA VAL A 389 -15.29 4.83 27.55
C VAL A 389 -16.49 5.75 27.47
N ALA A 390 -16.48 6.68 26.51
CA ALA A 390 -17.56 7.66 26.34
C ALA A 390 -18.77 7.08 25.61
N ASP A 391 -18.53 6.18 24.66
CA ASP A 391 -19.54 5.55 23.82
C ASP A 391 -19.02 4.21 23.25
N HIS A 392 -19.86 3.51 22.49
CA HIS A 392 -19.50 2.22 21.89
C HIS A 392 -18.33 2.30 20.89
N ASN A 393 -18.14 3.44 20.21
CA ASN A 393 -17.00 3.64 19.31
C ASN A 393 -15.70 3.82 20.11
N ALA A 394 -15.75 4.52 21.25
CA ALA A 394 -14.65 4.64 22.19
C ALA A 394 -14.28 3.27 22.73
N LEU A 395 -15.24 2.47 23.20
CA LEU A 395 -14.99 1.11 23.70
C LEU A 395 -14.23 0.26 22.66
N ARG A 396 -14.73 0.25 21.42
CA ARG A 396 -14.12 -0.46 20.30
C ARG A 396 -12.69 0.01 20.04
N LEU A 397 -12.47 1.32 20.06
CA LEU A 397 -11.16 1.91 19.81
C LEU A 397 -10.17 1.59 20.95
N VAL A 398 -10.61 1.59 22.21
CA VAL A 398 -9.78 1.16 23.33
C VAL A 398 -9.38 -0.32 23.15
N LEU A 399 -10.33 -1.18 22.81
CA LEU A 399 -10.06 -2.61 22.64
C LEU A 399 -9.19 -2.95 21.43
N SER A 400 -9.11 -2.06 20.44
CA SER A 400 -8.16 -2.20 19.32
C SER A 400 -6.67 -2.16 19.72
N ASN A 401 -6.39 -1.81 20.98
CA ASN A 401 -5.04 -1.81 21.55
C ASN A 401 -4.63 -3.15 22.19
N PHE A 402 -5.51 -4.15 22.18
CA PHE A 402 -5.35 -5.45 22.83
C PHE A 402 -5.48 -6.59 21.82
N GLU A 403 -5.03 -7.78 22.18
CA GLU A 403 -5.23 -9.05 21.47
C GLU A 403 -5.97 -10.07 22.33
N PRO A 404 -6.47 -11.17 21.73
CA PRO A 404 -6.87 -12.34 22.51
C PRO A 404 -5.79 -12.73 23.52
N GLN A 405 -6.22 -13.17 24.71
CA GLN A 405 -5.41 -13.51 25.89
C GLN A 405 -4.85 -12.33 26.68
N ASP A 406 -4.99 -11.09 26.19
CA ASP A 406 -4.63 -9.92 27.00
C ASP A 406 -5.60 -9.79 28.19
N GLN A 407 -5.05 -9.36 29.32
CA GLN A 407 -5.81 -9.07 30.53
C GLN A 407 -6.17 -7.59 30.58
N LEU A 408 -7.38 -7.27 31.03
CA LEU A 408 -7.79 -5.91 31.33
C LEU A 408 -8.69 -5.82 32.56
N THR A 409 -8.82 -4.63 33.11
CA THR A 409 -9.85 -4.30 34.09
C THR A 409 -10.99 -3.55 33.40
N LEU A 410 -12.22 -3.95 33.69
CA LEU A 410 -13.44 -3.36 33.16
C LEU A 410 -14.22 -2.74 34.31
N THR A 411 -14.56 -1.46 34.20
CA THR A 411 -15.49 -0.81 35.14
C THR A 411 -16.81 -0.54 34.44
N TYR A 412 -17.91 -1.01 35.04
CA TYR A 412 -19.27 -0.84 34.53
C TYR A 412 -20.22 -0.41 35.65
N LEU A 413 -21.33 0.22 35.28
CA LEU A 413 -22.42 0.56 36.17
C LEU A 413 -23.52 -0.49 36.05
N ARG A 414 -24.03 -0.95 37.19
CA ARG A 414 -25.27 -1.72 37.29
C ARG A 414 -26.19 -1.03 38.28
N ASN A 415 -27.36 -0.59 37.84
CA ASN A 415 -28.26 0.24 38.65
C ASN A 415 -27.56 1.48 39.24
N ASN A 416 -26.72 2.15 38.43
CA ASN A 416 -25.88 3.30 38.80
C ASN A 416 -24.75 3.02 39.83
N GLU A 417 -24.57 1.78 40.26
CA GLU A 417 -23.48 1.40 41.15
C GLU A 417 -22.26 0.91 40.34
N PRO A 418 -21.06 1.49 40.55
CA PRO A 418 -19.86 1.08 39.83
C PRO A 418 -19.31 -0.25 40.36
N THR A 419 -19.01 -1.16 39.43
CA THR A 419 -18.34 -2.44 39.70
C THR A 419 -17.13 -2.59 38.78
N THR A 420 -16.01 -3.03 39.33
CA THR A 420 -14.78 -3.31 38.55
C THR A 420 -14.47 -4.80 38.58
N VAL A 421 -14.23 -5.38 37.40
CA VAL A 421 -13.85 -6.79 37.22
C VAL A 421 -12.58 -6.89 36.40
N SER A 422 -11.79 -7.95 36.60
CA SER A 422 -10.65 -8.29 35.73
C SER A 422 -11.02 -9.49 34.87
N LEU A 423 -10.64 -9.47 33.59
CA LEU A 423 -10.93 -10.55 32.65
C LEU A 423 -9.85 -10.67 31.57
N GLU A 424 -9.78 -11.86 31.00
CA GLU A 424 -8.97 -12.20 29.83
C GLU A 424 -9.80 -12.10 28.55
N LEU A 425 -9.29 -11.43 27.52
CA LEU A 425 -9.98 -11.31 26.24
C LEU A 425 -9.94 -12.63 25.44
N GLY A 426 -11.03 -12.94 24.74
CA GLY A 426 -11.14 -14.12 23.89
C GLY A 426 -10.79 -13.84 22.43
N SER A 427 -10.81 -14.89 21.61
CA SER A 427 -10.81 -14.78 20.14
C SER A 427 -12.25 -14.70 19.61
N ILE A 428 -12.45 -13.98 18.53
CA ILE A 428 -13.76 -13.89 17.86
C ILE A 428 -14.16 -15.28 17.31
N PRO A 429 -15.34 -15.83 17.66
CA PRO A 429 -15.77 -17.12 17.16
C PRO A 429 -16.00 -17.10 15.65
N GLN A 430 -15.62 -18.19 14.98
CA GLN A 430 -15.87 -18.37 13.55
C GLN A 430 -17.34 -18.65 13.24
N GLN A 431 -18.16 -19.01 14.23
CA GLN A 431 -19.58 -19.24 14.02
C GLN A 431 -20.37 -17.93 14.01
N ALA A 432 -21.42 -17.89 13.20
CA ALA A 432 -22.38 -16.80 13.20
C ALA A 432 -23.05 -16.73 14.58
N PRO A 433 -23.14 -15.54 15.19
CA PRO A 433 -23.82 -15.42 16.47
C PRO A 433 -25.33 -15.49 16.29
N THR A 434 -26.04 -16.07 17.25
CA THR A 434 -27.49 -15.94 17.35
C THR A 434 -27.84 -14.76 18.25
N ILE A 435 -28.34 -13.68 17.66
CA ILE A 435 -28.78 -12.49 18.40
C ILE A 435 -30.23 -12.16 18.06
N SER A 436 -30.98 -11.70 19.07
CA SER A 436 -32.34 -11.19 18.88
C SER A 436 -32.32 -9.87 18.13
N ALA A 437 -33.32 -9.59 17.30
CA ALA A 437 -33.49 -8.30 16.65
C ALA A 437 -33.63 -7.15 17.67
N HIS A 438 -33.47 -5.90 17.22
CA HIS A 438 -33.76 -4.75 18.08
C HIS A 438 -35.25 -4.77 18.45
N ALA A 439 -35.56 -4.28 19.65
CA ALA A 439 -36.95 -3.97 19.96
C ALA A 439 -37.42 -2.87 19.01
N ALA A 440 -38.66 -3.00 18.50
CA ALA A 440 -39.25 -1.94 17.71
C ALA A 440 -39.24 -0.64 18.52
N PRO A 441 -38.92 0.52 17.89
CA PRO A 441 -39.00 1.80 18.58
C PRO A 441 -40.38 1.98 19.22
N SER A 442 -40.42 2.30 20.52
CA SER A 442 -41.67 2.47 21.27
C SER A 442 -42.42 3.76 20.91
N THR A 443 -41.74 4.69 20.25
CA THR A 443 -42.29 5.95 19.74
C THR A 443 -42.75 5.82 18.30
N ALA A 444 -43.78 6.56 17.90
CA ALA A 444 -44.19 6.66 16.50
C ALA A 444 -43.00 7.13 15.62
N ALA A 445 -42.94 6.67 14.36
CA ALA A 445 -41.93 7.14 13.42
C ALA A 445 -42.05 8.66 13.27
N PRO A 446 -40.95 9.43 13.41
CA PRO A 446 -40.98 10.84 13.09
C PRO A 446 -41.44 11.01 11.64
N ALA A 447 -42.12 12.12 11.33
CA ALA A 447 -42.50 12.42 9.96
C ALA A 447 -41.21 12.58 9.13
N ASP A 448 -40.91 11.59 8.31
CA ASP A 448 -39.76 11.61 7.42
C ASP A 448 -40.24 11.89 5.99
N THR A 449 -39.62 12.86 5.32
CA THR A 449 -39.97 13.25 3.94
C THR A 449 -39.13 12.53 2.89
N LEU A 450 -38.21 11.67 3.33
CA LEU A 450 -37.34 10.90 2.45
C LEU A 450 -38.11 9.79 1.72
N ALA A 451 -37.68 9.49 0.50
CA ALA A 451 -38.30 8.43 -0.30
C ALA A 451 -38.03 7.06 0.33
N THR A 452 -39.08 6.23 0.44
CA THR A 452 -39.01 4.84 0.89
C THR A 452 -39.45 3.88 -0.22
N GLY A 453 -39.18 2.58 -0.06
CA GLY A 453 -39.43 1.56 -1.08
C GLY A 453 -38.25 1.41 -2.04
N LEU A 454 -38.51 0.96 -3.27
CA LEU A 454 -37.49 0.87 -4.31
C LEU A 454 -37.27 2.24 -4.96
N ILE A 455 -36.04 2.76 -4.89
CA ILE A 455 -35.66 4.07 -5.42
C ILE A 455 -34.48 3.95 -6.38
N ASP A 456 -34.42 4.82 -7.40
CA ASP A 456 -33.25 4.96 -8.26
C ASP A 456 -32.17 5.80 -7.56
N VAL A 457 -30.93 5.30 -7.55
CA VAL A 457 -29.75 6.05 -7.10
C VAL A 457 -29.01 6.54 -8.35
N LYS A 458 -29.33 7.76 -8.80
CA LYS A 458 -28.81 8.31 -10.06
C LYS A 458 -27.49 9.07 -9.85
N LEU A 459 -26.45 8.63 -10.55
CA LEU A 459 -25.17 9.32 -10.68
C LEU A 459 -24.98 9.74 -12.14
N PRO A 460 -25.26 11.00 -12.52
CA PRO A 460 -25.30 11.43 -13.93
C PRO A 460 -24.00 11.23 -14.72
N GLU A 461 -22.87 11.19 -14.03
CA GLU A 461 -21.54 10.97 -14.61
C GLU A 461 -21.19 9.50 -14.85
N GLU A 462 -22.01 8.58 -14.35
CA GLU A 462 -21.78 7.13 -14.43
C GLU A 462 -22.73 6.48 -15.45
N LYS A 463 -22.23 5.45 -16.14
CA LYS A 463 -23.06 4.65 -17.06
C LYS A 463 -23.81 3.53 -16.35
N ASN A 464 -23.37 3.20 -15.14
CA ASN A 464 -23.92 2.15 -14.32
C ASN A 464 -25.28 2.56 -13.75
N GLU A 465 -26.14 1.56 -13.57
CA GLU A 465 -27.41 1.74 -12.87
C GLU A 465 -27.27 1.33 -11.41
N CYS A 466 -28.08 1.93 -10.55
CA CYS A 466 -28.13 1.58 -9.14
C CYS A 466 -29.53 1.85 -8.59
N VAL A 467 -30.04 0.90 -7.80
CA VAL A 467 -31.29 1.03 -7.06
C VAL A 467 -31.04 0.79 -5.58
N ALA A 468 -31.89 1.33 -4.72
CA ALA A 468 -31.88 1.03 -3.29
C ALA A 468 -33.28 0.62 -2.81
N ILE A 469 -33.36 -0.38 -1.94
CA ILE A 469 -34.55 -0.67 -1.14
C ILE A 469 -34.36 0.04 0.20
N ILE A 470 -35.22 1.03 0.42
CA ILE A 470 -35.37 1.70 1.71
C ILE A 470 -36.60 1.10 2.40
N PRO A 471 -36.49 0.60 3.64
CA PRO A 471 -37.62 -0.02 4.32
C PRO A 471 -38.75 0.99 4.51
N THR A 472 -40.02 0.57 4.39
CA THR A 472 -41.16 1.51 4.46
C THR A 472 -41.35 2.11 5.84
N ASN A 473 -40.82 1.44 6.87
CA ASN A 473 -40.74 1.90 8.25
C ASN A 473 -39.42 2.60 8.58
N TYR A 474 -38.70 3.13 7.58
CA TYR A 474 -37.44 3.86 7.79
C TYR A 474 -37.60 5.00 8.80
N ARG A 475 -36.54 5.22 9.59
CA ARG A 475 -36.45 6.33 10.54
C ARG A 475 -35.04 6.86 10.63
N HIS A 476 -34.87 8.18 10.57
CA HIS A 476 -33.56 8.80 10.72
C HIS A 476 -32.96 8.69 12.13
N ASP A 477 -33.76 8.42 13.16
CA ASP A 477 -33.29 8.26 14.56
C ASP A 477 -32.86 6.83 14.89
N VAL A 478 -33.02 5.90 13.94
CA VAL A 478 -32.59 4.51 14.10
C VAL A 478 -31.32 4.28 13.27
N PRO A 479 -30.25 3.71 13.86
CA PRO A 479 -29.08 3.33 13.10
C PRO A 479 -29.44 2.19 12.13
N HIS A 480 -29.45 2.45 10.82
CA HIS A 480 -29.73 1.41 9.82
C HIS A 480 -28.43 0.76 9.33
N ALA A 481 -28.45 -0.55 9.06
CA ALA A 481 -27.37 -1.22 8.34
C ALA A 481 -27.46 -0.91 6.84
N LEU A 482 -26.34 -1.01 6.11
CA LEU A 482 -26.32 -0.90 4.65
C LEU A 482 -25.72 -2.16 4.04
N ILE A 483 -26.50 -2.84 3.20
CA ILE A 483 -26.08 -4.03 2.46
C ILE A 483 -25.93 -3.64 1.00
N VAL A 484 -24.70 -3.61 0.52
CA VAL A 484 -24.37 -3.40 -0.88
C VAL A 484 -24.39 -4.76 -1.56
N TRP A 485 -25.45 -5.04 -2.32
CA TRP A 485 -25.63 -6.29 -3.02
C TRP A 485 -25.15 -6.19 -4.46
N LEU A 486 -24.03 -6.84 -4.73
CA LEU A 486 -23.42 -6.97 -6.05
C LEU A 486 -23.93 -8.24 -6.74
N GLN A 487 -24.88 -8.04 -7.65
CA GLN A 487 -25.49 -9.13 -8.40
C GLN A 487 -24.56 -9.71 -9.46
N ALA A 488 -24.97 -10.84 -10.04
CA ALA A 488 -24.37 -11.33 -11.28
C ALA A 488 -24.62 -10.30 -12.41
N PRO A 489 -23.69 -10.12 -13.35
CA PRO A 489 -23.90 -9.28 -14.52
C PRO A 489 -25.15 -9.72 -15.29
N GLY A 490 -25.99 -8.75 -15.69
CA GLY A 490 -27.23 -9.01 -16.41
C GLY A 490 -28.32 -7.99 -16.05
N LYS A 491 -29.52 -8.19 -16.59
CA LYS A 491 -30.69 -7.38 -16.21
C LYS A 491 -31.19 -7.84 -14.84
N PRO A 492 -31.29 -6.96 -13.84
CA PRO A 492 -31.74 -7.34 -12.51
C PRO A 492 -33.22 -7.70 -12.51
N ASP A 493 -33.59 -8.67 -11.68
CA ASP A 493 -34.98 -8.88 -11.29
C ASP A 493 -35.27 -8.05 -10.03
N ASN A 494 -35.74 -6.82 -10.24
CA ASN A 494 -36.06 -5.90 -9.15
C ASN A 494 -37.28 -6.36 -8.32
N GLU A 495 -38.18 -7.17 -8.89
CA GLU A 495 -39.33 -7.73 -8.17
C GLU A 495 -38.91 -8.85 -7.23
N GLU A 496 -38.04 -9.74 -7.71
CA GLU A 496 -37.41 -10.77 -6.89
C GLU A 496 -36.59 -10.14 -5.76
N LEU A 497 -35.82 -9.09 -6.07
CA LEU A 497 -35.02 -8.35 -5.09
C LEU A 497 -35.88 -7.75 -3.96
N GLN A 498 -37.00 -7.10 -4.30
CA GLN A 498 -37.92 -6.58 -3.28
C GLN A 498 -38.52 -7.72 -2.43
N THR A 499 -38.96 -8.79 -3.09
CA THR A 499 -39.58 -9.94 -2.41
C THR A 499 -38.64 -10.58 -1.40
N GLN A 500 -37.35 -10.70 -1.73
CA GLN A 500 -36.35 -11.33 -0.86
C GLN A 500 -35.96 -10.48 0.36
N TRP A 501 -35.98 -9.15 0.24
CA TRP A 501 -35.35 -8.29 1.24
C TRP A 501 -36.30 -7.39 2.02
N ILE A 502 -37.46 -7.00 1.49
CA ILE A 502 -38.26 -5.93 2.11
C ILE A 502 -38.68 -6.25 3.55
N ALA A 503 -39.21 -7.46 3.80
CA ALA A 503 -39.67 -7.87 5.13
C ALA A 503 -38.52 -7.93 6.15
N LEU A 504 -37.35 -8.42 5.71
CA LEU A 504 -36.17 -8.51 6.55
C LEU A 504 -35.51 -7.15 6.78
N ALA A 505 -35.51 -6.27 5.76
CA ALA A 505 -35.03 -4.90 5.84
C ALA A 505 -35.82 -4.08 6.88
N GLU A 506 -37.15 -4.26 6.91
CA GLU A 506 -38.03 -3.63 7.90
C GLU A 506 -37.81 -4.18 9.32
N GLN A 507 -37.56 -5.49 9.46
CA GLN A 507 -37.34 -6.14 10.75
C GLN A 507 -35.97 -5.82 11.37
N TYR A 508 -34.92 -5.70 10.54
CA TYR A 508 -33.54 -5.53 10.99
C TYR A 508 -32.97 -4.12 10.78
N HIS A 509 -33.82 -3.18 10.35
CA HIS A 509 -33.41 -1.80 10.01
C HIS A 509 -32.25 -1.80 9.02
N ALA A 510 -32.44 -2.44 7.87
CA ALA A 510 -31.41 -2.51 6.83
C ALA A 510 -31.87 -1.79 5.56
N ILE A 511 -30.95 -1.09 4.91
CA ILE A 511 -31.08 -0.57 3.56
C ILE A 511 -30.30 -1.51 2.63
N VAL A 512 -30.89 -1.87 1.48
CA VAL A 512 -30.22 -2.70 0.48
C VAL A 512 -29.92 -1.85 -0.74
N LEU A 513 -28.65 -1.65 -1.05
CA LEU A 513 -28.16 -0.94 -2.23
C LEU A 513 -27.73 -1.96 -3.27
N ALA A 514 -28.23 -1.86 -4.50
CA ALA A 514 -27.94 -2.80 -5.58
C ALA A 514 -27.34 -2.05 -6.80
N PRO A 515 -26.02 -1.79 -6.79
CA PRO A 515 -25.30 -1.32 -7.97
C PRO A 515 -25.20 -2.40 -9.04
N GLN A 516 -25.24 -1.99 -10.31
CA GLN A 516 -25.15 -2.88 -11.46
C GLN A 516 -23.91 -2.58 -12.29
N SER A 517 -23.36 -3.60 -12.97
CA SER A 517 -22.27 -3.41 -13.91
C SER A 517 -22.76 -2.67 -15.17
N ALA A 518 -21.94 -1.79 -15.73
CA ALA A 518 -22.25 -1.10 -16.97
C ALA A 518 -22.23 -2.06 -18.17
N ASP A 519 -21.37 -3.09 -18.10
CA ASP A 519 -21.34 -4.20 -19.04
C ASP A 519 -22.21 -5.34 -18.50
N PRO A 520 -23.32 -5.71 -19.18
CA PRO A 520 -24.21 -6.77 -18.71
C PRO A 520 -23.56 -8.16 -18.72
N ALA A 521 -22.37 -8.32 -19.32
CA ALA A 521 -21.65 -9.59 -19.34
C ALA A 521 -20.62 -9.73 -18.19
N ARG A 522 -20.17 -8.62 -17.58
CA ARG A 522 -19.07 -8.66 -16.58
C ARG A 522 -18.97 -7.41 -15.71
N TRP A 523 -18.39 -7.60 -14.53
CA TRP A 523 -17.86 -6.52 -13.71
C TRP A 523 -16.42 -6.15 -14.13
N ASN A 524 -16.09 -4.87 -14.13
CA ASN A 524 -14.76 -4.32 -14.35
C ASN A 524 -14.18 -3.81 -13.02
N PRO A 525 -12.92 -4.12 -12.66
CA PRO A 525 -12.27 -3.60 -11.46
C PRO A 525 -12.32 -2.07 -11.29
N SER A 526 -12.41 -1.28 -12.37
CA SER A 526 -12.57 0.17 -12.27
C SER A 526 -13.92 0.61 -11.69
N GLU A 527 -14.93 -0.26 -11.67
CA GLU A 527 -16.27 0.04 -11.13
C GLU A 527 -16.30 0.04 -9.59
N VAL A 528 -15.19 -0.29 -8.93
CA VAL A 528 -15.02 -0.13 -7.46
C VAL A 528 -15.30 1.31 -7.03
N ASP A 529 -14.81 2.30 -7.78
CA ASP A 529 -15.04 3.72 -7.48
C ASP A 529 -16.51 4.13 -7.66
N PHE A 530 -17.18 3.59 -8.69
CA PHE A 530 -18.62 3.78 -8.88
C PHE A 530 -19.40 3.25 -7.67
N ILE A 531 -19.12 2.02 -7.23
CA ILE A 531 -19.78 1.42 -6.07
C ILE A 531 -19.57 2.30 -4.84
N ARG A 532 -18.36 2.82 -4.62
CA ARG A 532 -18.11 3.76 -3.51
C ARG A 532 -18.98 5.01 -3.60
N LYS A 533 -19.09 5.64 -4.77
CA LYS A 533 -19.95 6.82 -4.97
C LYS A 533 -21.42 6.53 -4.65
N THR A 534 -21.94 5.36 -5.01
CA THR A 534 -23.33 4.98 -4.68
C THR A 534 -23.53 4.87 -3.17
N ILE A 535 -22.56 4.31 -2.44
CA ILE A 535 -22.60 4.24 -0.97
C ILE A 535 -22.56 5.65 -0.36
N ASP A 536 -21.65 6.51 -0.82
CA ASP A 536 -21.53 7.89 -0.34
C ASP A 536 -22.81 8.70 -0.62
N ASN A 537 -23.49 8.45 -1.74
CA ASN A 537 -24.78 9.06 -2.06
C ASN A 537 -25.87 8.66 -1.03
N VAL A 538 -26.04 7.36 -0.75
CA VAL A 538 -27.04 6.91 0.24
C VAL A 538 -26.68 7.43 1.64
N LEU A 539 -25.38 7.44 2.01
CA LEU A 539 -24.90 8.00 3.28
C LEU A 539 -25.18 9.49 3.44
N SER A 540 -25.30 10.24 2.34
CA SER A 540 -25.63 11.67 2.38
C SER A 540 -27.11 11.94 2.60
N LEU A 541 -27.97 10.94 2.38
CA LEU A 541 -29.43 11.07 2.42
C LEU A 541 -30.06 10.35 3.61
N TYR A 542 -29.55 9.17 3.97
CA TYR A 542 -30.13 8.29 4.98
C TYR A 542 -29.18 8.08 6.16
N THR A 543 -29.76 7.87 7.34
CA THR A 543 -28.99 7.57 8.55
C THR A 543 -28.55 6.12 8.54
N ILE A 544 -27.24 5.91 8.39
CA ILE A 544 -26.63 4.58 8.30
C ILE A 544 -25.57 4.46 9.37
N ASP A 545 -25.60 3.33 10.05
CA ASP A 545 -24.53 2.91 10.94
C ASP A 545 -23.31 2.47 10.14
N ARG A 546 -22.27 3.29 10.18
CA ARG A 546 -21.00 3.03 9.48
C ARG A 546 -20.27 1.79 9.99
N ASN A 547 -20.67 1.22 11.14
CA ASN A 547 -20.14 -0.05 11.63
C ASN A 547 -20.84 -1.27 11.02
N ARG A 548 -21.91 -1.08 10.23
CA ARG A 548 -22.72 -2.15 9.61
C ARG A 548 -22.93 -1.95 8.11
N ILE A 549 -21.89 -1.48 7.43
CA ILE A 549 -21.85 -1.42 5.97
C ILE A 549 -21.16 -2.69 5.44
N VAL A 550 -21.89 -3.48 4.67
CA VAL A 550 -21.45 -4.80 4.19
C VAL A 550 -21.61 -4.89 2.69
N VAL A 551 -20.66 -5.55 2.02
CA VAL A 551 -20.77 -5.88 0.60
C VAL A 551 -21.04 -7.37 0.45
N HIS A 552 -22.18 -7.70 -0.12
CA HIS A 552 -22.59 -9.06 -0.45
C HIS A 552 -22.56 -9.24 -1.96
N GLY A 553 -22.21 -10.43 -2.47
CA GLY A 553 -22.34 -10.67 -3.90
C GLY A 553 -22.22 -12.13 -4.29
N GLN A 554 -22.72 -12.44 -5.48
CA GLN A 554 -22.68 -13.79 -6.07
C GLN A 554 -22.00 -13.78 -7.44
N GLN A 555 -21.42 -14.91 -7.84
CA GLN A 555 -20.72 -15.05 -9.13
C GLN A 555 -19.68 -13.93 -9.36
N ALA A 556 -19.70 -13.23 -10.51
CA ALA A 556 -18.78 -12.12 -10.76
C ALA A 556 -18.97 -10.96 -9.76
N GLY A 557 -20.20 -10.70 -9.28
CA GLY A 557 -20.47 -9.74 -8.20
C GLY A 557 -19.87 -10.17 -6.86
N GLY A 558 -19.82 -11.48 -6.59
CA GLY A 558 -19.13 -12.04 -5.43
C GLY A 558 -17.62 -11.80 -5.49
N SER A 559 -17.01 -11.93 -6.67
CA SER A 559 -15.60 -11.58 -6.87
C SER A 559 -15.36 -10.07 -6.67
N MET A 560 -16.28 -9.24 -7.15
CA MET A 560 -16.26 -7.80 -6.94
C MET A 560 -16.41 -7.42 -5.45
N SER A 561 -17.20 -8.17 -4.67
CA SER A 561 -17.38 -7.90 -3.24
C SER A 561 -16.06 -7.93 -2.45
N TYR A 562 -15.17 -8.87 -2.80
CA TYR A 562 -13.81 -8.91 -2.25
C TYR A 562 -12.99 -7.67 -2.64
N LEU A 563 -13.04 -7.27 -3.90
CA LEU A 563 -12.30 -6.10 -4.39
C LEU A 563 -12.76 -4.81 -3.69
N VAL A 564 -14.07 -4.58 -3.62
CA VAL A 564 -14.66 -3.41 -2.94
C VAL A 564 -14.32 -3.43 -1.45
N GLY A 565 -14.47 -4.58 -0.78
CA GLY A 565 -14.18 -4.71 0.64
C GLY A 565 -12.72 -4.39 0.99
N PHE A 566 -11.76 -4.85 0.19
CA PHE A 566 -10.34 -4.54 0.41
C PHE A 566 -9.95 -3.11 -0.02
N ALA A 567 -10.61 -2.55 -1.03
CA ALA A 567 -10.35 -1.20 -1.51
C ALA A 567 -10.85 -0.13 -0.53
N HIS A 568 -11.96 -0.38 0.16
CA HIS A 568 -12.67 0.60 1.00
C HIS A 568 -12.85 0.15 2.45
N ARG A 569 -11.77 -0.38 3.08
CA ARG A 569 -11.78 -0.78 4.51
C ARG A 569 -12.02 0.38 5.47
N ASP A 570 -11.87 1.63 5.01
CA ASP A 570 -12.27 2.81 5.77
C ASP A 570 -13.78 2.81 6.11
N LEU A 571 -14.58 2.21 5.22
CA LEU A 571 -16.05 2.25 5.28
C LEU A 571 -16.69 0.87 5.42
N ILE A 572 -16.23 -0.12 4.65
CA ILE A 572 -16.79 -1.47 4.65
C ILE A 572 -16.33 -2.23 5.90
N ARG A 573 -17.26 -2.94 6.53
CA ARG A 573 -17.03 -3.71 7.77
C ARG A 573 -17.21 -5.21 7.56
N GLY A 574 -17.97 -5.60 6.55
CA GLY A 574 -18.21 -7.00 6.20
C GLY A 574 -18.14 -7.25 4.70
N VAL A 575 -17.63 -8.42 4.32
CA VAL A 575 -17.72 -8.96 2.95
C VAL A 575 -18.39 -10.31 3.01
N ALA A 576 -19.44 -10.51 2.22
CA ALA A 576 -20.25 -11.71 2.25
C ALA A 576 -20.37 -12.32 0.84
N PRO A 577 -19.35 -13.03 0.34
CA PRO A 577 -19.37 -13.63 -0.98
C PRO A 577 -20.17 -14.93 -0.96
N LEU A 578 -20.94 -15.17 -2.03
CA LEU A 578 -21.74 -16.36 -2.23
C LEU A 578 -21.17 -17.23 -3.35
N ASP A 579 -20.79 -18.46 -2.96
CA ASP A 579 -20.24 -19.53 -3.80
C ASP A 579 -19.12 -19.06 -4.74
N VAL A 580 -18.21 -18.24 -4.20
CA VAL A 580 -17.11 -17.63 -4.95
C VAL A 580 -15.81 -17.72 -4.17
N SER A 581 -14.76 -18.16 -4.87
CA SER A 581 -13.40 -18.12 -4.32
C SER A 581 -12.82 -16.71 -4.36
N LEU A 582 -12.11 -16.32 -3.30
CA LEU A 582 -11.21 -15.18 -3.32
C LEU A 582 -10.20 -15.33 -4.48
N PRO A 583 -10.10 -14.37 -5.42
CA PRO A 583 -9.18 -14.51 -6.54
C PRO A 583 -7.74 -14.72 -6.07
N ALA A 584 -7.03 -15.64 -6.73
CA ALA A 584 -5.69 -16.07 -6.29
C ALA A 584 -4.68 -14.90 -6.24
N ARG A 585 -4.79 -13.96 -7.19
CA ARG A 585 -3.92 -12.79 -7.30
C ARG A 585 -4.32 -11.62 -6.40
N THR A 586 -5.47 -11.68 -5.71
CA THR A 586 -5.87 -10.60 -4.79
C THR A 586 -4.91 -10.58 -3.61
N ALA A 587 -4.18 -9.47 -3.45
CA ALA A 587 -3.31 -9.24 -2.30
C ALA A 587 -4.16 -9.04 -1.05
N ILE A 588 -3.95 -9.89 -0.04
CA ILE A 588 -4.61 -9.77 1.26
C ILE A 588 -3.71 -8.89 2.13
N LYS A 589 -4.15 -7.66 2.40
CA LYS A 589 -3.48 -6.81 3.39
C LYS A 589 -3.62 -7.47 4.76
N ALA A 590 -2.57 -7.40 5.59
CA ALA A 590 -2.68 -7.83 6.97
C ALA A 590 -3.83 -7.11 7.67
N ASN A 591 -4.52 -7.82 8.56
CA ASN A 591 -5.57 -7.19 9.36
C ASN A 591 -4.97 -6.07 10.21
N ASP A 592 -5.68 -4.95 10.31
CA ASP A 592 -5.21 -3.70 10.92
C ASP A 592 -6.28 -3.23 11.93
N PRO A 593 -5.87 -2.80 13.13
CA PRO A 593 -6.81 -2.40 14.19
C PRO A 593 -7.71 -1.21 13.82
N GLY A 594 -7.25 -0.30 12.95
CA GLY A 594 -7.99 0.85 12.44
C GLY A 594 -8.86 0.57 11.22
N GLU A 595 -8.62 -0.52 10.49
CA GLU A 595 -9.32 -0.89 9.25
C GLU A 595 -10.02 -2.26 9.36
N ARG A 596 -10.96 -2.40 10.30
CA ARG A 596 -11.66 -3.69 10.53
C ARG A 596 -12.41 -4.16 9.28
N LEU A 597 -12.25 -5.44 8.97
CA LEU A 597 -13.03 -6.15 7.96
C LEU A 597 -13.34 -7.56 8.48
N ALA A 598 -14.55 -8.04 8.27
CA ALA A 598 -14.94 -9.42 8.59
C ALA A 598 -15.53 -10.10 7.35
N PHE A 599 -15.50 -11.43 7.32
CA PHE A 599 -15.96 -12.20 6.18
C PHE A 599 -17.07 -13.18 6.58
N TYR A 600 -18.13 -13.23 5.77
CA TYR A 600 -19.22 -14.20 5.88
C TYR A 600 -19.37 -14.97 4.58
N VAL A 601 -18.62 -16.06 4.47
CA VAL A 601 -18.48 -16.82 3.22
C VAL A 601 -19.59 -17.86 3.14
N PHE A 602 -20.46 -17.74 2.14
CA PHE A 602 -21.42 -18.77 1.81
C PHE A 602 -20.83 -19.73 0.78
N ASP A 603 -20.78 -21.02 1.12
CA ASP A 603 -20.35 -22.09 0.23
C ASP A 603 -21.54 -23.01 -0.05
N VAL A 604 -21.72 -23.44 -1.30
CA VAL A 604 -22.76 -24.43 -1.62
C VAL A 604 -22.14 -25.83 -1.59
N LYS A 605 -22.70 -26.76 -0.79
CA LYS A 605 -22.10 -28.08 -0.51
C LYS A 605 -21.60 -28.85 -1.74
N GLU A 606 -22.33 -28.79 -2.85
CA GLU A 606 -22.02 -29.51 -4.10
C GLU A 606 -21.43 -28.62 -5.19
N SER A 607 -20.94 -27.44 -4.84
CA SER A 607 -20.25 -26.57 -5.79
C SER A 607 -18.85 -27.06 -6.07
N LYS A 608 -18.41 -26.89 -7.33
CA LYS A 608 -17.02 -27.13 -7.73
C LYS A 608 -16.07 -26.10 -7.10
N LEU A 609 -16.61 -25.00 -6.58
CA LEU A 609 -15.85 -23.88 -6.03
C LEU A 609 -15.53 -24.03 -4.55
N VAL A 610 -16.16 -24.96 -3.80
CA VAL A 610 -15.93 -25.15 -2.35
C VAL A 610 -14.45 -25.29 -2.00
N LYS A 611 -13.67 -26.06 -2.77
CA LYS A 611 -12.23 -26.22 -2.52
C LYS A 611 -11.44 -24.92 -2.73
N ALA A 612 -11.79 -24.16 -3.77
CA ALA A 612 -11.14 -22.88 -4.06
C ALA A 612 -11.56 -21.80 -3.04
N SER A 613 -12.81 -21.81 -2.60
CA SER A 613 -13.33 -20.98 -1.52
C SER A 613 -12.62 -21.27 -0.20
N ALA A 614 -12.49 -22.54 0.19
CA ALA A 614 -11.76 -22.96 1.38
C ALA A 614 -10.28 -22.53 1.36
N ALA A 615 -9.63 -22.53 0.19
CA ALA A 615 -8.28 -21.99 0.04
C ALA A 615 -8.24 -20.47 0.27
N GLY A 616 -9.26 -19.74 -0.21
CA GLY A 616 -9.47 -18.33 0.08
C GLY A 616 -9.66 -18.05 1.58
N VAL A 617 -10.56 -18.80 2.24
CA VAL A 617 -10.80 -18.73 3.69
C VAL A 617 -9.50 -18.95 4.46
N LYS A 618 -8.72 -19.99 4.11
CA LYS A 618 -7.42 -20.25 4.75
C LYS A 618 -6.46 -19.05 4.65
N ARG A 619 -6.43 -18.38 3.49
CA ARG A 619 -5.59 -17.19 3.30
C ARG A 619 -6.08 -16.00 4.15
N LEU A 620 -7.41 -15.81 4.26
CA LEU A 620 -8.00 -14.77 5.11
C LEU A 620 -7.75 -15.03 6.60
N THR A 621 -7.92 -16.26 7.06
CA THR A 621 -7.64 -16.67 8.45
C THR A 621 -6.16 -16.55 8.79
N ALA A 622 -5.24 -16.89 7.86
CA ALA A 622 -3.81 -16.69 8.04
C ALA A 622 -3.45 -15.19 8.19
N ALA A 623 -4.22 -14.31 7.55
CA ALA A 623 -4.12 -12.86 7.74
C ALA A 623 -4.89 -12.33 8.97
N LYS A 624 -5.41 -13.22 9.82
CA LYS A 624 -6.12 -12.94 11.09
C LYS A 624 -7.42 -12.15 10.94
N TYR A 625 -8.06 -12.21 9.77
CA TYR A 625 -9.42 -11.71 9.63
C TYR A 625 -10.42 -12.63 10.34
N PRO A 626 -11.48 -12.08 10.97
CA PRO A 626 -12.64 -12.85 11.38
C PRO A 626 -13.34 -13.42 10.14
N VAL A 627 -13.44 -14.75 10.04
CA VAL A 627 -14.13 -15.43 8.94
C VAL A 627 -15.16 -16.38 9.51
N THR A 628 -16.39 -16.22 9.05
CA THR A 628 -17.50 -17.14 9.28
C THR A 628 -17.84 -17.82 7.96
N THR A 629 -17.93 -19.16 7.96
CA THR A 629 -18.28 -19.94 6.79
C THR A 629 -19.62 -20.64 7.02
N VAL A 630 -20.51 -20.52 6.05
CA VAL A 630 -21.84 -21.12 6.05
C VAL A 630 -21.98 -22.05 4.86
N GLN A 631 -22.44 -23.28 5.12
CA GLN A 631 -22.67 -24.29 4.08
C GLN A 631 -24.14 -24.32 3.70
N LEU A 632 -24.45 -23.90 2.48
CA LEU A 632 -25.78 -23.90 1.88
C LEU A 632 -26.10 -25.27 1.27
N ASN A 633 -27.36 -25.69 1.38
CA ASN A 633 -27.84 -26.97 0.84
C ASN A 633 -28.24 -26.89 -0.64
N ASP A 634 -28.64 -25.71 -1.12
CA ASP A 634 -29.16 -25.49 -2.47
C ASP A 634 -28.34 -24.41 -3.21
N LYS A 635 -28.31 -24.48 -4.54
CA LYS A 635 -27.75 -23.49 -5.46
C LYS A 635 -28.73 -22.36 -5.78
N ALA A 636 -30.02 -22.49 -5.42
CA ALA A 636 -31.07 -21.51 -5.75
C ALA A 636 -30.97 -20.15 -5.02
N GLY A 637 -29.92 -19.93 -4.21
CA GLY A 637 -29.70 -18.68 -3.48
C GLY A 637 -29.87 -18.84 -1.97
N LEU A 638 -29.97 -17.72 -1.26
CA LEU A 638 -30.18 -17.72 0.19
C LEU A 638 -31.64 -18.03 0.52
N SER A 639 -31.90 -18.92 1.48
CA SER A 639 -33.24 -19.06 2.07
C SER A 639 -33.55 -17.89 3.02
N ASP A 640 -34.80 -17.76 3.47
CA ASP A 640 -35.16 -16.77 4.51
C ASP A 640 -34.35 -16.98 5.79
N SER A 641 -34.09 -18.24 6.17
CA SER A 641 -33.26 -18.56 7.33
C SER A 641 -31.80 -18.14 7.12
N ASP A 642 -31.27 -18.28 5.91
CA ASP A 642 -29.89 -17.87 5.60
C ASP A 642 -29.75 -16.34 5.61
N ARG A 643 -30.73 -15.63 5.02
CA ARG A 643 -30.79 -14.15 5.07
C ARG A 643 -30.93 -13.64 6.50
N LEU A 644 -31.73 -14.32 7.32
CA LEU A 644 -31.88 -14.00 8.75
C LEU A 644 -30.56 -14.13 9.50
N GLN A 645 -29.85 -15.26 9.37
CA GLN A 645 -28.55 -15.46 10.01
C GLN A 645 -27.51 -14.45 9.50
N PHE A 646 -27.55 -14.14 8.20
CA PHE A 646 -26.69 -13.11 7.64
C PHE A 646 -26.95 -11.74 8.27
N LEU A 647 -28.21 -11.33 8.43
CA LEU A 647 -28.56 -10.07 9.10
C LEU A 647 -28.18 -10.05 10.58
N GLN A 648 -28.30 -11.18 11.28
CA GLN A 648 -27.77 -11.32 12.64
C GLN A 648 -26.25 -11.16 12.67
N TRP A 649 -25.54 -11.69 11.68
CA TRP A 649 -24.10 -11.46 11.56
C TRP A 649 -23.77 -9.98 11.27
N VAL A 650 -24.49 -9.33 10.35
CA VAL A 650 -24.36 -7.89 10.06
C VAL A 650 -24.57 -7.07 11.34
N ASP A 651 -25.60 -7.38 12.12
CA ASP A 651 -25.90 -6.70 13.39
C ASP A 651 -24.88 -7.03 14.50
N SER A 652 -24.00 -8.01 14.29
CA SER A 652 -22.91 -8.37 15.22
C SER A 652 -21.53 -7.86 14.80
N LEU A 653 -21.42 -7.08 13.71
CA LEU A 653 -20.13 -6.65 13.18
C LEU A 653 -19.35 -5.72 14.10
N ASP A 654 -20.02 -5.07 15.05
CA ASP A 654 -19.44 -4.31 16.14
C ASP A 654 -19.52 -5.08 17.47
N ARG A 655 -19.65 -6.42 17.44
CA ARG A 655 -19.39 -7.22 18.63
C ARG A 655 -17.98 -6.95 19.09
N ILE A 656 -17.89 -6.71 20.40
CA ILE A 656 -16.71 -6.26 21.10
C ILE A 656 -16.24 -7.37 22.02
#